data_AF-A0AA38LNW8-F1
#
_entry.id   AF-A0AA38LNW8-F1
#
_cell.length_a   1.000
_cell.length_b   1.000
_cell.length_c   1.000
_cell.angle_alpha   90.00
_cell.angle_beta   90.00
_cell.angle_gamma   90.00
#
_symmetry.space_group_name_H-M   'P 1'
#
loop_
_entity.id
_entity.type
_entity.pdbx_description
1 polymer ?
#
loop_
_entity_poly.entity_id
_entity_poly.type
_entity_poly.pdbx_seq_one_letter_code
_entity_poly.pdbx_strand_id
1 'polypeptide(L)'
;MSFSSNIRMHDIVTKKGVIKKKKREDSNLHFAKSDLRSHHEPLKEQKEGISLIKVSHHYPPSMHTCREEKGVLDEENEGEKHAALNSKILSLEEVGGSPRCCSNLRKEMKDASWDLVSMCGKEKESKASHEGKCWNGNFFAMDKEAAPKVVEQALPGTTCLEIRNFPVPGKRRTEDNRGWRKFSDLLQAASDEVTNKDCGRIRSKHVNRNPLKRLFTLAGNGCFSADALAVLQIQKVRMAAIKLHGYPQSTCTTNVLACIHEKEIDYEFVTVDMLTGAHKQPSFLALNPLGQLPVIEDGDLTLFESRAIIKYLAKKNEGKGSNLWGSTLTEQALVEQWSQVESQSYNPAVTAIIVQKVFAPMIGGKTDEGIVQSSVEKLSKVLDVYEERLSKSKFLAGDFFSVADLPHLSYTHYLIKMAGEGHLITSRPHVKAWWETISSRPSWLKKVRMAAIKLHGYPQSTCTTNVLACIHEKEIDYEFVTVDMLTGAHKQPSFLALNPLGQLPVIQDGDLTLFESRAIIKYLAKKNDGKGSNLWGSTLREQALVEQWSQVESQSYNPAVTAIIVQKVFAPMMGGKTDESIVQSSVEKLSKVLDVYEERLSKSKFLAGDFFSIADLPHLSYTHYLIKMAGEGDLITSRPHVKAWWETISSRPSWLKVLAFAKF
;
A
#
# COMPACT_ATOMS: atom_id res chain seq x y z
N MET A 1 -14.96 53.42 -36.95
CA MET A 1 -14.38 54.73 -36.56
C MET A 1 -13.43 54.44 -35.40
N SER A 2 -12.11 54.62 -35.54
CA SER A 2 -11.38 55.92 -35.50
C SER A 2 -11.00 56.29 -34.05
N PHE A 3 -9.73 56.50 -33.65
CA PHE A 3 -8.46 56.48 -34.42
C PHE A 3 -7.24 56.13 -33.52
N SER A 4 -6.08 55.98 -34.16
CA SER A 4 -4.74 55.82 -33.56
C SER A 4 -4.24 57.07 -32.80
N SER A 5 -3.25 56.92 -31.93
CA SER A 5 -2.39 57.99 -31.39
C SER A 5 -0.90 57.62 -31.45
N ASN A 6 -0.05 58.50 -32.00
CA ASN A 6 1.38 58.26 -32.25
C ASN A 6 2.33 59.10 -31.37
N ILE A 7 3.46 58.50 -30.99
CA ILE A 7 4.86 59.00 -31.04
C ILE A 7 5.12 60.53 -30.95
N ARG A 8 5.99 60.97 -30.01
CA ARG A 8 7.06 62.03 -30.11
C ARG A 8 7.58 62.44 -28.70
N MET A 9 8.79 62.99 -28.46
CA MET A 9 10.11 63.01 -29.15
C MET A 9 11.21 63.56 -28.16
N HIS A 10 12.48 63.70 -28.60
CA HIS A 10 13.60 64.45 -27.97
C HIS A 10 14.24 63.90 -26.65
N ASP A 11 15.54 64.11 -26.33
CA ASP A 11 16.76 64.22 -27.18
C ASP A 11 18.10 64.04 -26.39
N ILE A 12 19.16 63.66 -27.12
CA ILE A 12 20.62 63.93 -26.98
C ILE A 12 21.28 64.04 -25.57
N VAL A 13 22.31 63.20 -25.30
CA VAL A 13 23.73 63.55 -24.95
C VAL A 13 24.51 62.28 -24.50
N THR A 14 25.79 62.16 -24.89
CA THR A 14 26.69 61.05 -24.51
C THR A 14 27.88 61.50 -23.66
N LYS A 15 28.33 60.72 -22.66
CA LYS A 15 29.71 60.16 -22.58
C LYS A 15 30.00 59.29 -21.33
N LYS A 16 31.10 58.52 -21.44
CA LYS A 16 31.65 57.49 -20.55
C LYS A 16 32.15 58.05 -19.19
N GLY A 17 32.14 57.21 -18.14
CA GLY A 17 32.93 57.43 -16.91
C GLY A 17 32.88 56.24 -15.94
N VAL A 18 34.04 55.71 -15.54
CA VAL A 18 34.21 54.65 -14.52
C VAL A 18 35.18 55.17 -13.46
N ILE A 19 34.93 55.01 -12.14
CA ILE A 19 35.96 54.78 -11.11
C ILE A 19 35.41 54.51 -9.67
N LYS A 20 35.95 53.44 -9.07
CA LYS A 20 36.23 53.07 -7.65
C LYS A 20 35.28 53.39 -6.47
N LYS A 21 35.17 52.33 -5.64
CA LYS A 21 34.80 52.26 -4.19
C LYS A 21 35.31 53.41 -3.29
N LYS A 22 34.63 53.62 -2.16
CA LYS A 22 35.17 54.31 -0.96
C LYS A 22 34.68 53.63 0.35
N LYS A 23 35.49 53.73 1.42
CA LYS A 23 35.20 53.24 2.80
C LYS A 23 34.61 54.35 3.70
N ARG A 24 33.94 53.94 4.79
CA ARG A 24 33.91 54.47 6.18
C ARG A 24 33.13 53.43 7.04
N GLU A 25 33.38 53.11 8.32
CA GLU A 25 33.70 53.89 9.55
C GLU A 25 32.48 54.70 10.04
N ASP A 26 32.03 54.65 11.31
CA ASP A 26 32.59 53.95 12.49
C ASP A 26 31.60 53.85 13.69
N SER A 27 32.07 53.23 14.80
CA SER A 27 31.83 53.60 16.22
C SER A 27 30.95 52.73 17.17
N ASN A 28 31.53 52.47 18.37
CA ASN A 28 30.94 52.47 19.74
C ASN A 28 29.94 51.36 20.17
N LEU A 29 29.92 50.84 21.42
CA LEU A 29 30.81 50.95 22.60
C LEU A 29 30.53 49.78 23.60
N HIS A 30 31.53 49.24 24.31
CA HIS A 30 31.58 49.08 25.80
C HIS A 30 32.66 48.11 26.35
N PHE A 31 33.19 48.52 27.50
CA PHE A 31 33.94 47.87 28.61
C PHE A 31 33.75 46.35 28.85
N ALA A 32 34.68 45.61 29.49
CA ALA A 32 35.82 46.01 30.34
C ALA A 32 37.06 45.06 30.22
N LYS A 33 38.20 45.48 30.82
CA LYS A 33 39.39 44.65 31.13
C LYS A 33 39.15 43.92 32.49
N SER A 34 39.98 43.01 33.02
CA SER A 34 41.43 42.72 32.90
C SER A 34 41.70 41.31 33.52
N ASP A 35 42.88 40.66 33.61
CA ASP A 35 44.28 40.76 33.13
C ASP A 35 44.93 39.34 33.40
N LEU A 36 46.22 38.98 33.64
CA LEU A 36 47.53 39.64 33.75
C LEU A 36 48.69 38.63 33.46
N ARG A 37 49.65 39.02 32.61
CA ARG A 37 51.07 38.53 32.47
C ARG A 37 51.44 37.07 32.07
N SER A 38 52.59 37.02 31.41
CA SER A 38 53.36 35.89 30.87
C SER A 38 54.61 35.56 31.71
N HIS A 39 55.20 34.37 31.52
CA HIS A 39 56.63 34.09 31.80
C HIS A 39 57.26 33.15 30.73
N HIS A 40 58.60 33.04 30.74
CA HIS A 40 59.45 32.44 29.69
C HIS A 40 59.93 31.00 30.01
N GLU A 41 60.06 30.17 28.96
CA GLU A 41 61.22 29.33 28.52
C GLU A 41 62.31 28.78 29.49
N PRO A 42 63.12 27.75 29.09
CA PRO A 42 62.93 26.67 28.08
C PRO A 42 63.57 25.28 28.45
N LEU A 43 63.51 24.30 27.52
CA LEU A 43 64.24 22.99 27.49
C LEU A 43 63.81 21.95 28.56
N LYS A 44 63.89 20.61 28.41
CA LYS A 44 64.45 19.63 27.43
C LYS A 44 63.66 18.28 27.61
N GLU A 45 63.83 17.11 26.96
CA GLU A 45 64.80 16.53 26.00
C GLU A 45 64.10 15.57 24.97
N GLN A 46 64.06 14.25 25.21
CA GLN A 46 63.63 13.19 24.24
C GLN A 46 63.11 11.90 24.92
N LYS A 47 62.21 11.14 24.24
CA LYS A 47 62.49 9.75 23.78
C LYS A 47 61.41 9.16 22.85
N GLU A 48 61.77 8.09 22.14
CA GLU A 48 60.92 7.31 21.22
C GLU A 48 59.84 6.49 21.97
N GLY A 49 58.81 5.90 21.35
CA GLY A 49 58.34 5.88 19.95
C GLY A 49 57.43 4.66 19.72
N ILE A 50 56.47 4.73 18.80
CA ILE A 50 55.48 3.65 18.57
C ILE A 50 55.42 3.27 17.08
N SER A 51 55.52 1.96 16.81
CA SER A 51 55.45 1.35 15.49
C SER A 51 54.07 0.78 15.16
N LEU A 52 53.82 0.51 13.87
CA LEU A 52 52.54 0.00 13.37
C LEU A 52 52.29 -1.46 13.78
N ILE A 53 51.05 -1.77 14.17
CA ILE A 53 50.47 -3.13 14.06
C ILE A 53 49.17 -3.05 13.27
N LYS A 54 49.05 -3.90 12.25
CA LYS A 54 47.81 -4.14 11.49
C LYS A 54 46.91 -5.08 12.28
N VAL A 55 45.59 -4.92 12.16
CA VAL A 55 44.64 -6.01 12.47
C VAL A 55 43.81 -6.31 11.22
N SER A 56 43.81 -7.58 10.82
CA SER A 56 43.16 -8.10 9.62
C SER A 56 41.74 -8.60 9.90
N HIS A 57 40.91 -8.69 8.86
CA HIS A 57 39.63 -9.43 8.93
C HIS A 57 39.84 -10.89 9.32
N HIS A 58 38.89 -11.47 10.07
CA HIS A 58 38.55 -12.91 10.04
C HIS A 58 37.08 -13.10 10.48
N TYR A 59 36.36 -14.00 9.80
CA TYR A 59 35.05 -14.52 10.22
C TYR A 59 35.23 -15.84 11.01
N PRO A 60 34.37 -16.14 11.99
CA PRO A 60 34.21 -17.49 12.53
C PRO A 60 32.88 -18.16 12.07
N PRO A 61 32.84 -19.49 11.85
CA PRO A 61 31.64 -20.26 11.51
C PRO A 61 30.95 -20.91 12.73
N SER A 62 29.85 -21.63 12.49
CA SER A 62 28.99 -22.28 13.49
C SER A 62 29.30 -23.77 13.76
N MET A 63 29.18 -24.24 15.01
CA MET A 63 28.46 -25.48 15.44
C MET A 63 28.59 -25.74 16.96
N HIS A 64 27.78 -26.67 17.48
CA HIS A 64 27.54 -26.94 18.92
C HIS A 64 28.65 -27.67 19.70
N THR A 65 28.71 -27.42 21.01
CA THR A 65 28.75 -28.45 22.08
C THR A 65 28.13 -27.91 23.38
N CYS A 66 27.66 -28.80 24.26
CA CYS A 66 27.12 -28.46 25.59
C CYS A 66 28.15 -28.73 26.71
N ARG A 67 28.13 -27.91 27.79
CA ARG A 67 28.53 -28.37 29.14
C ARG A 67 27.91 -27.50 30.25
N GLU A 68 27.84 -28.05 31.45
CA GLU A 68 27.27 -27.45 32.67
C GLU A 68 28.37 -26.92 33.60
N GLU A 69 28.06 -25.86 34.37
CA GLU A 69 28.45 -25.55 35.77
C GLU A 69 28.01 -24.09 36.05
N LYS A 70 27.09 -23.79 36.99
CA LYS A 70 27.10 -23.84 38.47
C LYS A 70 27.83 -22.66 39.14
N GLY A 71 27.05 -21.83 39.87
CA GLY A 71 27.51 -20.82 40.83
C GLY A 71 27.06 -19.39 40.51
N VAL A 72 26.71 -18.49 41.45
CA VAL A 72 25.92 -18.56 42.71
C VAL A 72 25.77 -17.12 43.25
N LEU A 73 24.54 -16.64 43.48
CA LEU A 73 24.13 -15.43 44.26
C LEU A 73 24.71 -14.05 43.82
N ASP A 74 24.25 -12.86 44.23
CA ASP A 74 23.19 -12.38 45.17
C ASP A 74 22.08 -11.61 44.36
N GLU A 75 20.78 -11.52 44.71
CA GLU A 75 20.08 -10.79 45.80
C GLU A 75 20.27 -9.24 45.76
N GLU A 76 19.27 -8.33 45.82
CA GLU A 76 17.78 -8.33 45.98
C GLU A 76 17.15 -7.27 44.97
N ASN A 77 15.85 -6.94 44.83
CA ASN A 77 14.70 -6.91 45.77
C ASN A 77 13.30 -6.74 45.08
N GLU A 78 12.22 -6.97 45.85
CA GLU A 78 10.77 -6.68 45.68
C GLU A 78 9.95 -7.21 44.47
N GLY A 79 8.65 -7.55 44.69
CA GLY A 79 7.64 -7.47 43.59
C GLY A 79 6.47 -8.48 43.46
N GLU A 80 6.07 -9.28 44.46
CA GLU A 80 4.86 -10.16 44.52
C GLU A 80 3.85 -10.15 43.31
N LYS A 81 3.43 -11.28 42.69
CA LYS A 81 2.58 -12.32 43.30
C LYS A 81 2.29 -13.53 42.37
N HIS A 82 2.29 -14.73 42.95
CA HIS A 82 1.64 -15.99 42.53
C HIS A 82 1.84 -16.57 41.10
N ALA A 83 2.66 -17.62 41.05
CA ALA A 83 2.44 -18.79 40.19
C ALA A 83 2.00 -20.00 41.05
N ALA A 84 1.11 -20.86 40.53
CA ALA A 84 0.78 -22.17 41.10
C ALA A 84 0.06 -23.04 40.04
N LEU A 85 0.24 -24.37 39.96
CA LEU A 85 1.38 -25.20 40.38
C LEU A 85 1.30 -26.53 39.59
N ASN A 86 2.28 -26.81 38.72
CA ASN A 86 2.39 -28.13 38.07
C ASN A 86 3.06 -29.14 39.02
N SER A 87 2.30 -29.79 39.91
CA SER A 87 2.64 -31.12 40.45
C SER A 87 1.51 -31.73 41.30
N LYS A 88 0.85 -32.76 40.76
CA LYS A 88 0.50 -33.99 41.48
C LYS A 88 0.05 -35.09 40.52
N ILE A 89 0.95 -36.04 40.29
CA ILE A 89 0.70 -37.35 39.67
C ILE A 89 0.87 -38.40 40.78
N LEU A 90 0.12 -39.51 40.69
CA LEU A 90 0.01 -40.66 41.62
C LEU A 90 -1.03 -40.55 42.76
N SER A 91 -1.58 -41.73 43.09
CA SER A 91 -2.80 -42.01 43.88
C SER A 91 -4.09 -41.45 43.24
N LEU A 92 -5.15 -42.23 42.99
CA LEU A 92 -5.41 -43.66 43.27
C LEU A 92 -5.75 -44.45 41.98
N GLU A 93 -5.45 -45.75 42.00
CA GLU A 93 -6.00 -46.73 41.05
C GLU A 93 -7.34 -47.30 41.58
N GLU A 94 -7.80 -48.44 41.05
CA GLU A 94 -9.01 -49.19 41.48
C GLU A 94 -10.39 -48.59 41.12
N VAL A 95 -10.82 -48.77 39.86
CA VAL A 95 -11.84 -49.78 39.50
C VAL A 95 -11.46 -50.36 38.13
N GLY A 96 -11.51 -51.68 37.94
CA GLY A 96 -10.84 -52.37 36.82
C GLY A 96 -11.73 -52.89 35.67
N GLY A 97 -11.06 -53.28 34.58
CA GLY A 97 -11.62 -53.94 33.38
C GLY A 97 -11.66 -53.02 32.15
N SER A 98 -11.11 -53.35 30.97
CA SER A 98 -10.36 -54.55 30.54
C SER A 98 -9.35 -54.16 29.44
N PRO A 99 -8.13 -54.73 29.37
CA PRO A 99 -7.03 -54.15 28.58
C PRO A 99 -6.92 -54.64 27.12
N ARG A 100 -6.69 -53.71 26.18
CA ARG A 100 -6.07 -54.00 24.85
C ARG A 100 -5.40 -52.76 24.22
N CYS A 101 -4.16 -52.94 23.76
CA CYS A 101 -3.43 -52.10 22.79
C CYS A 101 -3.13 -50.61 23.15
N CYS A 102 -2.32 -50.37 24.17
CA CYS A 102 -1.41 -49.21 24.17
C CYS A 102 -0.12 -49.55 23.39
N SER A 103 -0.03 -49.18 22.11
CA SER A 103 1.20 -49.40 21.31
C SER A 103 1.51 -48.41 20.18
N ASN A 104 0.55 -47.62 19.68
CA ASN A 104 0.74 -46.85 18.43
C ASN A 104 1.08 -45.35 18.61
N LEU A 105 0.93 -44.78 19.80
CA LEU A 105 1.11 -43.33 20.04
C LEU A 105 2.57 -42.87 20.26
N ARG A 106 3.54 -43.58 19.66
CA ARG A 106 4.98 -43.23 19.73
C ARG A 106 5.76 -43.39 18.42
N LYS A 107 5.07 -43.52 17.28
CA LYS A 107 5.72 -43.72 15.96
C LYS A 107 5.33 -42.69 14.87
N GLU A 108 4.21 -41.97 15.01
CA GLU A 108 3.67 -41.07 13.98
C GLU A 108 4.11 -39.59 14.11
N MET A 109 5.30 -39.34 14.68
CA MET A 109 5.86 -37.98 14.84
C MET A 109 7.36 -37.90 14.43
N LYS A 110 7.76 -38.64 13.39
CA LYS A 110 9.09 -38.51 12.77
C LYS A 110 9.13 -38.47 11.25
N ASP A 111 8.20 -39.12 10.56
CA ASP A 111 8.29 -39.34 9.11
C ASP A 111 7.41 -38.34 8.33
N ALA A 112 7.71 -37.04 8.45
CA ALA A 112 6.96 -35.96 7.83
C ALA A 112 7.87 -34.82 7.30
N SER A 113 8.96 -35.18 6.62
CA SER A 113 9.73 -34.26 5.76
C SER A 113 10.50 -35.04 4.69
N TRP A 114 10.77 -34.36 3.57
CA TRP A 114 11.52 -34.78 2.36
C TRP A 114 10.79 -35.59 1.28
N ASP A 115 10.83 -34.98 0.08
CA ASP A 115 10.87 -35.50 -1.29
C ASP A 115 9.74 -36.33 -1.89
N LEU A 116 9.14 -35.75 -2.94
CA LEU A 116 8.56 -36.47 -4.07
C LEU A 116 8.84 -35.73 -5.40
N VAL A 117 9.96 -36.07 -6.02
CA VAL A 117 10.24 -35.82 -7.45
C VAL A 117 10.61 -37.16 -8.08
N SER A 118 10.24 -37.36 -9.35
CA SER A 118 10.70 -38.45 -10.24
C SER A 118 10.08 -39.86 -10.10
N MET A 119 9.27 -40.20 -11.10
CA MET A 119 9.17 -41.51 -11.80
C MET A 119 8.52 -42.74 -11.11
N CYS A 120 7.32 -43.07 -11.60
CA CYS A 120 7.09 -44.29 -12.38
C CYS A 120 5.93 -44.09 -13.38
N GLY A 121 5.79 -44.86 -14.47
CA GLY A 121 6.58 -46.05 -14.85
C GLY A 121 6.74 -46.21 -16.38
N LYS A 122 7.42 -47.29 -16.78
CA LYS A 122 7.66 -47.71 -18.17
C LYS A 122 6.75 -48.87 -18.59
N GLU A 123 6.88 -49.24 -19.87
CA GLU A 123 6.51 -50.47 -20.57
C GLU A 123 5.36 -50.32 -21.60
N LYS A 124 5.46 -50.88 -22.82
CA LYS A 124 6.51 -51.72 -23.44
C LYS A 124 6.62 -51.48 -24.95
N GLU A 125 7.73 -51.89 -25.55
CA GLU A 125 8.02 -51.68 -26.98
C GLU A 125 7.39 -52.74 -27.91
N SER A 126 7.12 -52.34 -29.16
CA SER A 126 7.47 -53.15 -30.34
C SER A 126 7.69 -52.24 -31.56
N LYS A 127 8.47 -52.70 -32.55
CA LYS A 127 8.79 -51.95 -33.78
C LYS A 127 8.23 -52.67 -35.01
N ALA A 128 7.63 -51.91 -35.92
CA ALA A 128 7.47 -52.25 -37.33
C ALA A 128 7.45 -50.94 -38.15
N SER A 129 7.71 -51.03 -39.46
CA SER A 129 7.97 -49.86 -40.32
C SER A 129 7.28 -49.95 -41.68
N HIS A 130 7.22 -48.80 -42.36
CA HIS A 130 6.89 -48.56 -43.77
C HIS A 130 5.40 -48.44 -44.17
N GLU A 131 5.19 -47.41 -45.01
CA GLU A 131 4.30 -47.30 -46.18
C GLU A 131 2.79 -47.64 -46.10
N GLY A 132 1.98 -46.87 -46.85
CA GLY A 132 0.70 -47.38 -47.36
C GLY A 132 -0.54 -46.50 -47.20
N LYS A 133 -0.68 -45.52 -48.10
CA LYS A 133 -1.93 -45.06 -48.77
C LYS A 133 -3.29 -45.58 -48.25
N CYS A 134 -4.22 -44.63 -48.01
CA CYS A 134 -5.66 -44.71 -48.34
C CYS A 134 -6.53 -45.74 -47.55
N TRP A 135 -7.84 -45.57 -47.37
CA TRP A 135 -8.81 -44.65 -48.01
C TRP A 135 -10.04 -44.41 -47.10
N ASN A 136 -10.71 -43.26 -47.29
CA ASN A 136 -12.11 -42.91 -46.93
C ASN A 136 -12.63 -43.10 -45.48
N GLY A 137 -13.42 -42.17 -44.93
CA GLY A 137 -13.84 -40.88 -45.52
C GLY A 137 -14.89 -40.12 -44.68
N ASN A 138 -15.51 -39.12 -45.33
CA ASN A 138 -16.66 -38.31 -44.88
C ASN A 138 -16.44 -37.35 -43.69
N PHE A 139 -15.79 -36.21 -43.97
CA PHE A 139 -16.22 -34.92 -43.42
C PHE A 139 -16.07 -33.81 -44.50
N PHE A 140 -17.19 -33.41 -45.11
CA PHE A 140 -17.38 -32.08 -45.70
C PHE A 140 -17.96 -31.19 -44.55
N ALA A 141 -17.37 -30.06 -44.17
CA ALA A 141 -17.11 -28.81 -44.91
C ALA A 141 -18.35 -27.91 -45.05
N MET A 142 -18.39 -26.81 -44.27
CA MET A 142 -18.62 -25.43 -44.75
C MET A 142 -18.40 -24.40 -43.61
N ASP A 143 -18.33 -23.12 -43.97
CA ASP A 143 -18.01 -21.96 -43.10
C ASP A 143 -19.21 -20.99 -43.02
N LYS A 144 -19.24 -20.12 -41.99
CA LYS A 144 -20.18 -19.00 -41.66
C LYS A 144 -21.51 -18.86 -42.43
N GLU A 145 -22.63 -18.70 -41.69
CA GLU A 145 -23.32 -17.39 -41.60
C GLU A 145 -24.46 -17.31 -40.54
N ALA A 146 -24.86 -16.06 -40.24
CA ALA A 146 -26.15 -15.55 -39.74
C ALA A 146 -26.86 -16.13 -38.47
N ALA A 147 -27.08 -15.26 -37.47
CA ALA A 147 -28.19 -15.33 -36.50
C ALA A 147 -28.57 -13.92 -35.95
N PRO A 148 -29.85 -13.47 -36.01
CA PRO A 148 -30.26 -12.12 -35.57
C PRO A 148 -31.12 -12.05 -34.29
N LYS A 149 -31.14 -10.85 -33.68
CA LYS A 149 -32.25 -10.05 -33.08
C LYS A 149 -33.65 -10.73 -32.87
N VAL A 150 -34.49 -10.43 -31.85
CA VAL A 150 -34.56 -9.38 -30.79
C VAL A 150 -35.72 -9.68 -29.80
N VAL A 151 -35.59 -9.28 -28.50
CA VAL A 151 -36.56 -8.62 -27.53
C VAL A 151 -38.10 -8.86 -27.74
N GLU A 152 -39.01 -9.08 -26.78
CA GLU A 152 -39.18 -8.88 -25.30
C GLU A 152 -40.23 -9.93 -24.75
N GLN A 153 -40.87 -9.96 -23.56
CA GLN A 153 -40.90 -9.25 -22.25
C GLN A 153 -41.53 -10.19 -21.18
N ALA A 154 -41.15 -10.11 -19.89
CA ALA A 154 -42.06 -10.27 -18.72
C ALA A 154 -41.33 -10.17 -17.35
N LEU A 155 -41.95 -9.47 -16.39
CA LEU A 155 -41.79 -9.53 -14.92
C LEU A 155 -43.19 -9.28 -14.30
N PRO A 156 -43.50 -9.55 -13.01
CA PRO A 156 -42.61 -9.98 -11.92
C PRO A 156 -43.09 -11.18 -11.05
N GLY A 157 -42.19 -11.73 -10.22
CA GLY A 157 -42.53 -12.24 -8.88
C GLY A 157 -42.60 -13.76 -8.65
N THR A 158 -42.53 -14.12 -7.36
CA THR A 158 -42.79 -15.45 -6.73
C THR A 158 -41.85 -16.64 -7.04
N THR A 159 -40.90 -16.84 -6.11
CA THR A 159 -40.61 -18.10 -5.36
C THR A 159 -40.00 -19.36 -6.03
N CYS A 160 -39.17 -20.02 -5.20
CA CYS A 160 -38.73 -21.43 -5.21
C CYS A 160 -37.65 -21.89 -6.21
N LEU A 161 -36.51 -22.31 -5.64
CA LEU A 161 -35.50 -23.16 -6.27
C LEU A 161 -35.95 -24.63 -6.29
N GLU A 162 -35.94 -25.27 -7.47
CA GLU A 162 -35.81 -26.74 -7.56
C GLU A 162 -34.42 -27.11 -8.07
N ILE A 163 -33.53 -27.55 -7.19
CA ILE A 163 -32.26 -28.19 -7.60
C ILE A 163 -32.53 -29.68 -7.84
N ARG A 164 -32.81 -30.06 -9.10
CA ARG A 164 -32.99 -31.47 -9.49
C ARG A 164 -31.73 -32.07 -10.12
N ASN A 165 -31.18 -33.07 -9.45
CA ASN A 165 -30.45 -34.23 -9.98
C ASN A 165 -29.21 -33.99 -10.87
N PHE A 166 -28.02 -34.04 -10.25
CA PHE A 166 -26.83 -34.57 -10.93
C PHE A 166 -26.84 -36.12 -10.85
N PRO A 167 -26.47 -36.85 -11.94
CA PRO A 167 -26.46 -38.31 -11.94
C PRO A 167 -25.19 -38.88 -11.27
N VAL A 168 -25.35 -39.97 -10.50
CA VAL A 168 -24.24 -40.66 -9.82
C VAL A 168 -23.98 -42.04 -10.46
N PRO A 169 -22.82 -42.25 -11.12
CA PRO A 169 -22.36 -43.57 -11.53
C PRO A 169 -21.45 -44.22 -10.47
N GLY A 170 -21.61 -45.53 -10.25
CA GLY A 170 -20.64 -46.34 -9.47
C GLY A 170 -21.12 -46.75 -8.07
N LYS A 171 -21.58 -48.01 -7.93
CA LYS A 171 -21.95 -48.60 -6.64
C LYS A 171 -20.71 -49.02 -5.83
N ARG A 172 -20.65 -48.62 -4.55
CA ARG A 172 -20.23 -49.54 -3.48
C ARG A 172 -20.95 -49.17 -2.18
N ARG A 173 -21.63 -50.15 -1.56
CA ARG A 173 -22.30 -49.98 -0.26
C ARG A 173 -21.34 -50.36 0.86
N THR A 174 -21.15 -49.45 1.82
CA THR A 174 -20.82 -49.74 3.22
C THR A 174 -21.70 -48.84 4.11
N GLU A 175 -21.82 -49.17 5.38
CA GLU A 175 -22.88 -48.63 6.25
C GLU A 175 -22.40 -47.47 7.13
N ASP A 176 -22.70 -46.22 6.75
CA ASP A 176 -23.40 -45.27 7.63
C ASP A 176 -23.99 -44.10 6.82
N ASN A 177 -25.32 -44.10 6.69
CA ASN A 177 -26.08 -42.97 6.16
C ASN A 177 -27.28 -42.62 7.06
N ARG A 178 -27.24 -43.02 8.34
CA ARG A 178 -28.29 -42.68 9.32
C ARG A 178 -27.96 -41.39 10.08
N GLY A 179 -26.69 -41.11 10.35
CA GLY A 179 -26.26 -39.81 10.89
C GLY A 179 -26.56 -38.65 9.94
N TRP A 180 -26.08 -38.75 8.69
CA TRP A 180 -26.20 -37.69 7.69
C TRP A 180 -27.64 -37.31 7.31
N ARG A 181 -28.56 -38.28 7.22
CA ARG A 181 -29.98 -37.97 7.00
C ARG A 181 -30.56 -37.19 8.17
N LYS A 182 -30.43 -37.68 9.40
CA LYS A 182 -30.89 -36.94 10.60
C LYS A 182 -30.31 -35.52 10.69
N PHE A 183 -29.05 -35.32 10.29
CA PHE A 183 -28.43 -34.00 10.27
C PHE A 183 -29.03 -33.08 9.18
N SER A 184 -29.27 -33.63 7.98
CA SER A 184 -29.96 -32.91 6.90
C SER A 184 -31.42 -32.57 7.26
N ASP A 185 -32.15 -33.51 7.86
CA ASP A 185 -33.54 -33.35 8.28
C ASP A 185 -33.65 -32.27 9.38
N LEU A 186 -32.69 -32.22 10.32
CA LEU A 186 -32.61 -31.19 11.36
C LEU A 186 -32.21 -29.82 10.81
N LEU A 187 -31.32 -29.74 9.81
CA LEU A 187 -30.99 -28.49 9.13
C LEU A 187 -32.17 -27.94 8.33
N GLN A 188 -32.92 -28.80 7.63
CA GLN A 188 -34.12 -28.39 6.92
C GLN A 188 -35.19 -27.87 7.91
N ALA A 189 -35.49 -28.63 8.97
CA ALA A 189 -36.44 -28.20 10.00
C ALA A 189 -36.04 -26.87 10.67
N ALA A 190 -34.74 -26.62 10.89
CA ALA A 190 -34.24 -25.35 11.41
C ALA A 190 -34.36 -24.19 10.40
N SER A 191 -34.28 -24.45 9.08
CA SER A 191 -34.55 -23.46 8.02
C SER A 191 -36.05 -23.14 7.91
N ASP A 192 -36.89 -24.15 8.09
CA ASP A 192 -38.34 -24.02 7.99
C ASP A 192 -38.91 -23.25 9.20
N GLU A 193 -38.34 -23.44 10.40
CA GLU A 193 -38.70 -22.68 11.62
C GLU A 193 -38.28 -21.19 11.57
N VAL A 194 -37.36 -20.83 10.67
CA VAL A 194 -36.95 -19.42 10.41
C VAL A 194 -37.85 -18.73 9.39
N THR A 195 -38.41 -19.46 8.43
CA THR A 195 -39.14 -18.89 7.29
C THR A 195 -40.65 -18.73 7.52
N ASN A 196 -41.22 -19.31 8.58
CA ASN A 196 -42.68 -19.34 8.79
C ASN A 196 -43.13 -18.54 10.03
N LYS A 197 -43.59 -17.30 9.82
CA LYS A 197 -44.21 -16.43 10.84
C LYS A 197 -45.39 -15.63 10.29
N ASP A 198 -46.52 -16.31 10.11
CA ASP A 198 -47.79 -15.62 9.88
C ASP A 198 -48.47 -15.17 11.19
N CYS A 199 -49.38 -14.20 11.11
CA CYS A 199 -49.83 -13.43 12.28
C CYS A 199 -50.92 -14.11 13.13
N GLY A 200 -50.68 -14.25 14.46
CA GLY A 200 -51.51 -15.08 15.35
C GLY A 200 -51.63 -14.67 16.84
N ARG A 201 -51.75 -13.37 17.16
CA ARG A 201 -52.34 -12.81 18.40
C ARG A 201 -52.13 -13.60 19.73
N ILE A 202 -50.96 -13.49 20.38
CA ILE A 202 -50.75 -13.94 21.77
C ILE A 202 -50.44 -12.76 22.70
N ARG A 203 -51.06 -12.73 23.89
CA ARG A 203 -50.87 -11.70 24.94
C ARG A 203 -49.68 -12.04 25.85
N SER A 204 -48.97 -10.99 26.27
CA SER A 204 -48.14 -10.85 27.48
C SER A 204 -47.78 -12.12 28.29
N LYS A 205 -46.50 -12.50 28.24
CA LYS A 205 -45.62 -12.75 29.42
C LYS A 205 -44.16 -12.89 28.97
N HIS A 206 -43.20 -12.61 29.87
CA HIS A 206 -41.77 -12.63 29.54
C HIS A 206 -41.26 -14.04 29.17
N VAL A 207 -40.65 -14.18 27.99
CA VAL A 207 -39.80 -15.33 27.64
C VAL A 207 -38.57 -14.86 26.86
N ASN A 208 -37.53 -14.42 27.57
CA ASN A 208 -36.20 -14.30 26.97
C ASN A 208 -35.55 -15.70 26.95
N ARG A 209 -35.52 -16.36 25.78
CA ARG A 209 -34.86 -17.67 25.59
C ARG A 209 -34.07 -17.69 24.30
N ASN A 210 -32.75 -17.61 24.42
CA ASN A 210 -31.78 -17.76 23.33
C ASN A 210 -31.90 -19.17 22.68
N PRO A 211 -32.11 -19.28 21.35
CA PRO A 211 -32.26 -20.56 20.65
C PRO A 211 -31.13 -21.57 20.91
N LEU A 212 -29.90 -21.08 21.09
CA LEU A 212 -28.71 -21.93 21.29
C LEU A 212 -28.81 -22.86 22.51
N LYS A 213 -29.61 -22.51 23.54
CA LYS A 213 -29.82 -23.39 24.70
C LYS A 213 -30.63 -24.65 24.37
N ARG A 214 -31.49 -24.64 23.34
CA ARG A 214 -32.21 -25.86 22.91
C ARG A 214 -31.27 -26.86 22.24
N LEU A 215 -30.37 -26.39 21.37
CA LEU A 215 -29.33 -27.21 20.72
C LEU A 215 -28.45 -27.94 21.76
N PHE A 216 -27.95 -27.22 22.77
CA PHE A 216 -27.16 -27.83 23.84
C PHE A 216 -27.93 -28.81 24.75
N THR A 217 -29.25 -28.69 24.86
CA THR A 217 -30.06 -29.59 25.71
C THR A 217 -30.44 -30.89 24.98
N LEU A 218 -30.36 -30.94 23.64
CA LEU A 218 -30.61 -32.14 22.84
C LEU A 218 -29.31 -32.89 22.46
N ALA A 219 -28.14 -32.28 22.64
CA ALA A 219 -26.84 -32.87 22.35
C ALA A 219 -26.28 -33.76 23.49
N GLY A 220 -27.13 -34.58 24.11
CA GLY A 220 -26.70 -35.62 25.04
C GLY A 220 -26.01 -36.76 24.28
N ASN A 221 -24.73 -36.98 24.54
CA ASN A 221 -23.89 -38.05 23.96
C ASN A 221 -23.67 -37.96 22.43
N GLY A 222 -22.90 -36.98 21.98
CA GLY A 222 -22.33 -36.94 20.63
C GLY A 222 -21.00 -36.18 20.59
N CYS A 223 -19.91 -36.86 20.24
CA CYS A 223 -18.60 -36.23 20.11
C CYS A 223 -18.52 -35.54 18.73
N PHE A 224 -18.52 -34.21 18.69
CA PHE A 224 -18.23 -33.46 17.47
C PHE A 224 -16.73 -33.60 17.14
N SER A 225 -16.41 -33.95 15.89
CA SER A 225 -15.01 -33.92 15.45
C SER A 225 -14.48 -32.48 15.40
N ALA A 226 -13.17 -32.32 15.45
CA ALA A 226 -12.53 -31.02 15.30
C ALA A 226 -12.93 -30.32 13.98
N ASP A 227 -13.23 -31.09 12.94
CA ASP A 227 -13.66 -30.62 11.62
C ASP A 227 -15.04 -29.97 11.65
N ALA A 228 -15.98 -30.50 12.44
CA ALA A 228 -17.32 -29.90 12.59
C ALA A 228 -17.23 -28.54 13.33
N LEU A 229 -16.37 -28.46 14.34
CA LEU A 229 -16.02 -27.19 14.99
C LEU A 229 -15.30 -26.24 14.03
N ALA A 230 -14.34 -26.74 13.24
CA ALA A 230 -13.61 -25.95 12.25
C ALA A 230 -14.53 -25.41 11.14
N VAL A 231 -15.47 -26.21 10.62
CA VAL A 231 -16.47 -25.77 9.63
C VAL A 231 -17.40 -24.71 10.22
N LEU A 232 -17.86 -24.86 11.47
CA LEU A 232 -18.63 -23.82 12.15
C LEU A 232 -17.80 -22.54 12.42
N GLN A 233 -16.50 -22.69 12.70
CA GLN A 233 -15.58 -21.55 12.85
C GLN A 233 -15.34 -20.85 11.50
N ILE A 234 -15.17 -21.60 10.42
CA ILE A 234 -15.00 -21.12 9.04
C ILE A 234 -16.30 -20.48 8.51
N GLN A 235 -17.47 -21.00 8.88
CA GLN A 235 -18.76 -20.37 8.59
C GLN A 235 -18.98 -19.09 9.41
N LYS A 236 -18.50 -19.02 10.66
CA LYS A 236 -18.45 -17.76 11.42
C LYS A 236 -17.48 -16.74 10.82
N VAL A 237 -16.32 -17.18 10.31
CA VAL A 237 -15.37 -16.32 9.58
C VAL A 237 -15.90 -15.94 8.20
N ARG A 238 -16.82 -16.72 7.63
CA ARG A 238 -17.65 -16.38 6.45
C ARG A 238 -18.98 -15.69 6.80
N MET A 239 -19.15 -15.15 8.00
CA MET A 239 -20.11 -14.05 8.20
C MET A 239 -19.63 -12.90 7.33
N ALA A 240 -20.39 -12.54 6.28
CA ALA A 240 -19.88 -11.79 5.15
C ALA A 240 -19.18 -10.48 5.56
N ALA A 241 -17.89 -10.37 5.25
CA ALA A 241 -17.18 -9.09 5.31
C ALA A 241 -17.81 -8.13 4.29
N ILE A 242 -17.98 -6.87 4.67
CA ILE A 242 -18.64 -5.89 3.80
C ILE A 242 -17.74 -5.62 2.60
N LYS A 243 -18.26 -5.76 1.38
CA LYS A 243 -17.51 -5.40 0.16
C LYS A 243 -17.74 -3.93 -0.13
N LEU A 244 -16.68 -3.13 -0.11
CA LEU A 244 -16.70 -1.73 -0.53
C LEU A 244 -16.18 -1.60 -1.96
N HIS A 245 -17.08 -1.32 -2.89
CA HIS A 245 -16.74 -0.96 -4.26
C HIS A 245 -16.45 0.53 -4.35
N GLY A 246 -15.26 0.91 -4.80
CA GLY A 246 -14.89 2.31 -4.89
C GLY A 246 -13.50 2.60 -5.43
N TYR A 247 -13.13 3.88 -5.41
CA TYR A 247 -11.84 4.37 -5.86
C TYR A 247 -11.11 5.05 -4.69
N PRO A 248 -9.86 4.69 -4.33
CA PRO A 248 -9.22 5.19 -3.10
C PRO A 248 -9.09 6.71 -3.00
N GLN A 249 -9.00 7.41 -4.14
CA GLN A 249 -8.94 8.87 -4.25
C GLN A 249 -10.33 9.53 -4.27
N SER A 250 -11.43 8.79 -4.48
CA SER A 250 -12.79 9.37 -4.47
C SER A 250 -13.15 9.92 -3.09
N THR A 251 -13.69 11.13 -3.03
CA THR A 251 -14.17 11.78 -1.80
C THR A 251 -15.27 10.97 -1.12
N CYS A 252 -16.26 10.51 -1.90
CA CYS A 252 -17.38 9.72 -1.41
C CYS A 252 -16.94 8.33 -0.92
N THR A 253 -16.03 7.64 -1.63
CA THR A 253 -15.43 6.38 -1.16
C THR A 253 -14.59 6.60 0.11
N THR A 254 -13.84 7.70 0.14
CA THR A 254 -13.01 8.11 1.29
C THR A 254 -13.86 8.33 2.56
N ASN A 255 -15.05 8.91 2.45
CA ASN A 255 -15.97 9.07 3.58
C ASN A 255 -16.47 7.71 4.11
N VAL A 256 -16.76 6.74 3.23
CA VAL A 256 -17.15 5.38 3.67
C VAL A 256 -15.98 4.67 4.35
N LEU A 257 -14.75 4.76 3.80
CA LEU A 257 -13.54 4.22 4.45
C LEU A 257 -13.31 4.81 5.85
N ALA A 258 -13.51 6.12 6.02
CA ALA A 258 -13.40 6.76 7.32
C ALA A 258 -14.44 6.22 8.32
N CYS A 259 -15.69 5.99 7.88
CA CYS A 259 -16.72 5.38 8.72
C CYS A 259 -16.40 3.92 9.08
N ILE A 260 -15.94 3.11 8.11
CA ILE A 260 -15.50 1.73 8.34
C ILE A 260 -14.38 1.69 9.40
N HIS A 261 -13.38 2.57 9.31
CA HIS A 261 -12.30 2.66 10.30
C HIS A 261 -12.78 3.18 11.68
N GLU A 262 -13.68 4.15 11.73
CA GLU A 262 -14.31 4.64 12.98
C GLU A 262 -15.14 3.57 13.70
N LYS A 263 -15.76 2.67 12.94
CA LYS A 263 -16.61 1.58 13.44
C LYS A 263 -15.85 0.25 13.56
N GLU A 264 -14.55 0.25 13.28
CA GLU A 264 -13.66 -0.92 13.31
C GLU A 264 -14.17 -2.09 12.46
N ILE A 265 -14.84 -1.80 11.33
CA ILE A 265 -15.53 -2.81 10.50
C ILE A 265 -14.53 -3.55 9.62
N ASP A 266 -14.66 -4.87 9.56
CA ASP A 266 -13.90 -5.77 8.69
C ASP A 266 -14.51 -5.77 7.27
N TYR A 267 -13.68 -5.52 6.24
CA TYR A 267 -14.15 -5.25 4.87
C TYR A 267 -13.22 -5.78 3.78
N GLU A 268 -13.81 -6.06 2.61
CA GLU A 268 -13.11 -6.31 1.35
C GLU A 268 -13.17 -5.02 0.50
N PHE A 269 -12.06 -4.56 -0.07
CA PHE A 269 -12.07 -3.38 -0.96
C PHE A 269 -11.98 -3.80 -2.43
N VAL A 270 -13.04 -3.54 -3.18
CA VAL A 270 -13.11 -3.80 -4.62
C VAL A 270 -12.81 -2.49 -5.36
N THR A 271 -11.62 -2.41 -5.96
CA THR A 271 -11.20 -1.21 -6.70
C THR A 271 -11.98 -1.10 -8.02
N VAL A 272 -12.77 -0.03 -8.14
CA VAL A 272 -13.48 0.33 -9.37
C VAL A 272 -12.84 1.60 -9.92
N ASP A 273 -12.09 1.47 -11.02
CA ASP A 273 -11.36 2.60 -11.59
C ASP A 273 -12.29 3.61 -12.27
N MET A 274 -12.08 4.89 -11.92
CA MET A 274 -12.79 6.01 -12.50
C MET A 274 -12.20 6.43 -13.85
N LEU A 275 -10.89 6.29 -14.05
CA LEU A 275 -10.17 6.80 -15.21
C LEU A 275 -10.43 5.97 -16.48
N THR A 276 -10.47 4.65 -16.35
CA THR A 276 -10.91 3.72 -17.41
C THR A 276 -12.44 3.69 -17.60
N GLY A 277 -13.21 4.43 -16.79
CA GLY A 277 -14.67 4.42 -16.87
C GLY A 277 -15.33 3.12 -16.39
N ALA A 278 -14.65 2.27 -15.60
CA ALA A 278 -15.19 1.00 -15.13
C ALA A 278 -16.52 1.18 -14.36
N HIS A 279 -16.63 2.25 -13.57
CA HIS A 279 -17.84 2.69 -12.88
C HIS A 279 -19.05 3.05 -13.78
N LYS A 280 -18.90 3.03 -15.12
CA LYS A 280 -19.97 3.22 -16.11
C LYS A 280 -20.25 1.96 -16.96
N GLN A 281 -19.56 0.85 -16.70
CA GLN A 281 -19.77 -0.41 -17.43
C GLN A 281 -21.00 -1.16 -16.92
N PRO A 282 -21.69 -1.98 -17.75
CA PRO A 282 -22.91 -2.69 -17.36
C PRO A 282 -22.79 -3.54 -16.08
N SER A 283 -21.62 -4.15 -15.86
CA SER A 283 -21.31 -4.92 -14.65
C SER A 283 -21.34 -4.08 -13.37
N PHE A 284 -21.00 -2.79 -13.44
CA PHE A 284 -21.09 -1.87 -12.31
C PHE A 284 -22.44 -1.16 -12.23
N LEU A 285 -23.06 -0.87 -13.38
CA LEU A 285 -24.41 -0.28 -13.42
C LEU A 285 -25.48 -1.20 -12.80
N ALA A 286 -25.24 -2.51 -12.76
CA ALA A 286 -26.04 -3.48 -12.02
C ALA A 286 -25.96 -3.29 -10.48
N LEU A 287 -24.87 -2.72 -9.95
CA LEU A 287 -24.68 -2.43 -8.52
C LEU A 287 -25.14 -1.00 -8.14
N ASN A 288 -24.97 -0.04 -9.05
CA ASN A 288 -25.53 1.30 -8.93
C ASN A 288 -25.95 1.86 -10.31
N PRO A 289 -27.26 2.07 -10.57
CA PRO A 289 -27.75 2.52 -11.87
C PRO A 289 -27.33 3.96 -12.22
N LEU A 290 -26.88 4.77 -11.26
CA LEU A 290 -26.30 6.09 -11.51
C LEU A 290 -24.84 6.01 -12.01
N GLY A 291 -24.21 4.84 -11.87
CA GLY A 291 -22.79 4.62 -12.13
C GLY A 291 -21.91 5.55 -11.29
N GLN A 292 -22.14 5.61 -9.97
CA GLN A 292 -21.40 6.45 -9.04
C GLN A 292 -20.77 5.62 -7.93
N LEU A 293 -19.68 6.12 -7.34
CA LEU A 293 -18.93 5.47 -6.26
C LEU A 293 -19.14 6.22 -4.94
N PRO A 294 -19.21 5.52 -3.79
CA PRO A 294 -19.07 4.07 -3.60
C PRO A 294 -20.39 3.30 -3.64
N VAL A 295 -20.27 1.97 -3.62
CA VAL A 295 -21.34 1.02 -3.32
C VAL A 295 -20.83 0.05 -2.27
N ILE A 296 -21.69 -0.46 -1.38
CA ILE A 296 -21.39 -1.63 -0.55
C ILE A 296 -22.28 -2.82 -0.90
N GLU A 297 -21.72 -4.04 -0.76
CA GLU A 297 -22.49 -5.27 -0.60
C GLU A 297 -22.32 -5.75 0.86
N ASP A 298 -23.44 -6.09 1.52
CA ASP A 298 -23.47 -6.56 2.90
C ASP A 298 -24.55 -7.66 3.05
N GLY A 299 -24.13 -8.91 2.81
CA GLY A 299 -25.06 -10.01 2.56
C GLY A 299 -25.85 -9.76 1.27
N ASP A 300 -27.17 -9.92 1.33
CA ASP A 300 -28.07 -9.67 0.19
C ASP A 300 -28.34 -8.17 -0.06
N LEU A 301 -27.84 -7.27 0.81
CA LEU A 301 -28.03 -5.82 0.65
C LEU A 301 -26.93 -5.23 -0.24
N THR A 302 -27.31 -4.72 -1.41
CA THR A 302 -26.50 -3.73 -2.16
C THR A 302 -26.98 -2.32 -1.82
N LEU A 303 -26.08 -1.42 -1.42
CA LEU A 303 -26.40 -0.05 -1.04
C LEU A 303 -25.41 0.97 -1.63
N PHE A 304 -25.95 1.97 -2.33
CA PHE A 304 -25.21 3.11 -2.86
C PHE A 304 -25.52 4.41 -2.09
N GLU A 305 -25.01 5.55 -2.55
CA GLU A 305 -24.93 6.85 -1.85
C GLU A 305 -24.08 6.84 -0.57
N SER A 306 -22.92 7.51 -0.59
CA SER A 306 -22.00 7.51 0.56
C SER A 306 -22.62 7.98 1.88
N ARG A 307 -23.62 8.88 1.81
CA ARG A 307 -24.35 9.38 3.00
C ARG A 307 -25.35 8.35 3.54
N ALA A 308 -25.98 7.55 2.69
CA ALA A 308 -26.82 6.43 3.12
C ALA A 308 -25.95 5.31 3.71
N ILE A 309 -24.84 5.00 3.04
CA ILE A 309 -23.87 3.98 3.47
C ILE A 309 -23.30 4.29 4.87
N ILE A 310 -22.78 5.49 5.13
CA ILE A 310 -22.21 5.79 6.47
C ILE A 310 -23.26 5.76 7.58
N LYS A 311 -24.52 6.14 7.29
CA LYS A 311 -25.63 6.03 8.26
C LYS A 311 -25.98 4.56 8.53
N TYR A 312 -26.08 3.73 7.49
CA TYR A 312 -26.28 2.29 7.61
C TYR A 312 -25.17 1.63 8.43
N LEU A 313 -23.90 1.88 8.09
CA LEU A 313 -22.74 1.31 8.78
C LEU A 313 -22.65 1.77 10.25
N ALA A 314 -22.90 3.04 10.52
CA ALA A 314 -22.95 3.59 11.88
C ALA A 314 -24.05 2.92 12.72
N LYS A 315 -25.25 2.74 12.15
CA LYS A 315 -26.42 2.18 12.83
C LYS A 315 -26.36 0.66 13.01
N LYS A 316 -25.95 -0.08 11.98
CA LYS A 316 -25.79 -1.55 12.04
C LYS A 316 -24.74 -1.97 13.07
N ASN A 317 -23.70 -1.17 13.24
CA ASN A 317 -22.58 -1.47 14.13
C ASN A 317 -22.63 -0.63 15.43
N GLU A 318 -23.84 -0.32 15.92
CA GLU A 318 -24.00 0.26 17.27
C GLU A 318 -23.32 -0.65 18.31
N GLY A 319 -22.39 -0.08 19.09
CA GLY A 319 -21.55 -0.80 20.04
C GLY A 319 -20.13 -1.19 19.58
N LYS A 320 -19.79 -1.13 18.27
CA LYS A 320 -18.40 -1.30 17.78
C LYS A 320 -17.77 0.06 17.43
N GLY A 321 -16.52 0.31 17.83
CA GLY A 321 -15.85 1.60 17.61
C GLY A 321 -16.64 2.83 18.12
N SER A 322 -16.47 3.97 17.46
CA SER A 322 -17.13 5.24 17.82
C SER A 322 -18.65 5.20 17.72
N ASN A 323 -19.33 5.92 18.64
CA ASN A 323 -20.73 6.29 18.45
C ASN A 323 -20.82 7.46 17.47
N LEU A 324 -21.24 7.19 16.23
CA LEU A 324 -21.41 8.21 15.18
C LEU A 324 -22.86 8.66 14.98
N TRP A 325 -23.83 8.05 15.68
CA TRP A 325 -25.26 8.24 15.44
C TRP A 325 -26.00 8.94 16.59
N GLY A 326 -25.51 8.79 17.84
CA GLY A 326 -26.15 9.31 19.04
C GLY A 326 -26.95 8.25 19.79
N SER A 327 -26.95 8.30 21.13
CA SER A 327 -27.55 7.29 22.00
C SER A 327 -29.04 7.54 22.26
N THR A 328 -29.48 8.79 22.16
CA THR A 328 -30.83 9.28 22.42
C THR A 328 -31.52 9.75 21.14
N LEU A 329 -32.85 9.80 21.15
CA LEU A 329 -33.64 10.34 20.03
C LEU A 329 -33.28 11.81 19.73
N THR A 330 -32.96 12.60 20.75
CA THR A 330 -32.56 14.00 20.62
C THR A 330 -31.22 14.14 19.90
N GLU A 331 -30.21 13.35 20.27
CA GLU A 331 -28.92 13.32 19.57
C GLU A 331 -29.09 12.85 18.12
N GLN A 332 -29.87 11.80 17.89
CA GLN A 332 -30.12 11.28 16.53
C GLN A 332 -30.83 12.30 15.64
N ALA A 333 -31.79 13.08 16.19
CA ALA A 333 -32.43 14.18 15.48
C ALA A 333 -31.45 15.32 15.14
N LEU A 334 -30.53 15.67 16.05
CA LEU A 334 -29.49 16.67 15.80
C LEU A 334 -28.46 16.18 14.77
N VAL A 335 -28.06 14.91 14.83
CA VAL A 335 -27.19 14.27 13.82
C VAL A 335 -27.85 14.30 12.44
N GLU A 336 -29.14 13.97 12.34
CA GLU A 336 -29.86 14.06 11.07
C GLU A 336 -29.96 15.50 10.57
N GLN A 337 -30.35 16.45 11.43
CA GLN A 337 -30.43 17.88 11.09
C GLN A 337 -29.12 18.40 10.49
N TRP A 338 -27.99 18.18 11.16
CA TRP A 338 -26.69 18.67 10.69
C TRP A 338 -26.14 17.87 9.50
N SER A 339 -26.52 16.59 9.35
CA SER A 339 -26.25 15.82 8.12
C SER A 339 -26.99 16.39 6.91
N GLN A 340 -28.22 16.89 7.09
CA GLN A 340 -28.96 17.54 6.02
C GLN A 340 -28.35 18.90 5.66
N VAL A 341 -28.00 19.74 6.65
CA VAL A 341 -27.28 21.01 6.43
C VAL A 341 -25.96 20.78 5.67
N GLU A 342 -25.20 19.76 6.04
CA GLU A 342 -23.98 19.36 5.32
C GLU A 342 -24.28 19.04 3.85
N SER A 343 -25.25 18.16 3.59
CA SER A 343 -25.55 17.67 2.25
C SER A 343 -26.13 18.73 1.30
N GLN A 344 -26.93 19.67 1.82
CA GLN A 344 -27.65 20.68 1.04
C GLN A 344 -26.88 22.01 0.90
N SER A 345 -26.06 22.37 1.90
CA SER A 345 -25.42 23.69 1.96
C SER A 345 -23.90 23.63 1.81
N TYR A 346 -23.22 22.80 2.60
CA TYR A 346 -21.76 22.69 2.56
C TYR A 346 -21.28 21.93 1.31
N ASN A 347 -21.82 20.72 1.09
CA ASN A 347 -21.39 19.79 0.06
C ASN A 347 -21.46 20.38 -1.37
N PRO A 348 -22.54 21.05 -1.81
CA PRO A 348 -22.60 21.58 -3.18
C PRO A 348 -21.60 22.71 -3.41
N ALA A 349 -21.41 23.60 -2.43
CA ALA A 349 -20.50 24.72 -2.52
C ALA A 349 -19.03 24.26 -2.55
N VAL A 350 -18.62 23.36 -1.64
CA VAL A 350 -17.25 22.84 -1.61
C VAL A 350 -16.93 21.95 -2.83
N THR A 351 -17.91 21.17 -3.31
CA THR A 351 -17.73 20.32 -4.49
C THR A 351 -17.48 21.15 -5.74
N ALA A 352 -18.22 22.25 -5.94
CA ALA A 352 -18.00 23.15 -7.08
C ALA A 352 -16.59 23.73 -7.10
N ILE A 353 -16.06 24.16 -5.94
CA ILE A 353 -14.67 24.66 -5.82
C ILE A 353 -13.66 23.56 -6.18
N ILE A 354 -13.81 22.34 -5.65
CA ILE A 354 -12.85 21.25 -5.86
C ILE A 354 -12.91 20.72 -7.30
N VAL A 355 -14.09 20.65 -7.90
CA VAL A 355 -14.25 20.31 -9.32
C VAL A 355 -13.53 21.33 -10.20
N GLN A 356 -13.71 22.63 -9.96
CA GLN A 356 -13.08 23.66 -10.77
C GLN A 356 -11.57 23.80 -10.54
N LYS A 357 -11.09 23.77 -9.29
CA LYS A 357 -9.68 24.04 -8.96
C LYS A 357 -8.78 22.81 -8.92
N VAL A 358 -9.34 21.60 -8.84
CA VAL A 358 -8.55 20.34 -8.72
C VAL A 358 -8.84 19.40 -9.88
N PHE A 359 -10.09 18.99 -10.08
CA PHE A 359 -10.41 17.93 -11.05
C PHE A 359 -10.42 18.41 -12.51
N ALA A 360 -10.96 19.58 -12.82
CA ALA A 360 -10.97 20.10 -14.19
C ALA A 360 -9.55 20.31 -14.76
N PRO A 361 -8.59 20.95 -14.04
CA PRO A 361 -7.20 21.05 -14.50
C PRO A 361 -6.51 19.68 -14.65
N MET A 362 -6.81 18.72 -13.78
CA MET A 362 -6.23 17.36 -13.81
C MET A 362 -6.60 16.60 -15.10
N ILE A 363 -7.76 16.88 -15.70
CA ILE A 363 -8.18 16.31 -17.00
C ILE A 363 -7.93 17.24 -18.20
N GLY A 364 -7.11 18.28 -18.04
CA GLY A 364 -6.77 19.25 -19.11
C GLY A 364 -7.85 20.29 -19.40
N GLY A 365 -8.89 20.38 -18.57
CA GLY A 365 -9.87 21.46 -18.58
C GLY A 365 -9.31 22.76 -17.99
N LYS A 366 -10.11 23.82 -18.04
CA LYS A 366 -9.80 25.13 -17.44
C LYS A 366 -10.72 25.41 -16.24
N THR A 367 -10.19 26.06 -15.23
CA THR A 367 -10.95 26.60 -14.10
C THR A 367 -11.94 27.67 -14.57
N ASP A 368 -13.21 27.55 -14.19
CA ASP A 368 -14.18 28.65 -14.23
C ASP A 368 -14.11 29.44 -12.91
N GLU A 369 -13.39 30.55 -12.92
CA GLU A 369 -13.22 31.40 -11.73
C GLU A 369 -14.53 32.06 -11.26
N GLY A 370 -15.55 32.18 -12.12
CA GLY A 370 -16.88 32.66 -11.73
C GLY A 370 -17.66 31.62 -10.92
N ILE A 371 -17.56 30.36 -11.30
CA ILE A 371 -18.06 29.23 -10.50
C ILE A 371 -17.28 29.11 -9.19
N VAL A 372 -15.95 29.29 -9.20
CA VAL A 372 -15.12 29.32 -7.97
C VAL A 372 -15.57 30.43 -7.04
N GLN A 373 -15.54 31.70 -7.47
CA GLN A 373 -15.87 32.85 -6.64
C GLN A 373 -17.27 32.74 -6.03
N SER A 374 -18.28 32.47 -6.86
CA SER A 374 -19.67 32.33 -6.39
C SER A 374 -19.90 31.11 -5.49
N SER A 375 -18.99 30.13 -5.47
CA SER A 375 -19.01 28.97 -4.58
C SER A 375 -18.22 29.21 -3.30
N VAL A 376 -17.12 29.97 -3.35
CA VAL A 376 -16.37 30.48 -2.19
C VAL A 376 -17.26 31.39 -1.32
N GLU A 377 -18.07 32.25 -1.94
CA GLU A 377 -19.06 33.08 -1.23
C GLU A 377 -20.17 32.27 -0.56
N LYS A 378 -20.67 31.22 -1.23
CA LYS A 378 -21.68 30.30 -0.65
C LYS A 378 -21.08 29.53 0.52
N LEU A 379 -19.89 28.94 0.33
CA LEU A 379 -19.21 28.17 1.36
C LEU A 379 -18.85 29.04 2.57
N SER A 380 -18.42 30.29 2.35
CA SER A 380 -18.15 31.25 3.44
C SER A 380 -19.38 31.42 4.34
N LYS A 381 -20.55 31.70 3.76
CA LYS A 381 -21.81 31.89 4.52
C LYS A 381 -22.21 30.64 5.31
N VAL A 382 -21.93 29.44 4.79
CA VAL A 382 -22.16 28.18 5.53
C VAL A 382 -21.16 28.02 6.68
N LEU A 383 -19.89 28.36 6.46
CA LEU A 383 -18.86 28.30 7.49
C LEU A 383 -19.04 29.38 8.58
N ASP A 384 -19.69 30.51 8.27
CA ASP A 384 -20.10 31.51 9.27
C ASP A 384 -21.19 30.95 10.21
N VAL A 385 -22.17 30.21 9.67
CA VAL A 385 -23.17 29.47 10.46
C VAL A 385 -22.53 28.34 11.26
N TYR A 386 -21.47 27.71 10.74
CA TYR A 386 -20.71 26.70 11.48
C TYR A 386 -19.89 27.32 12.62
N GLU A 387 -19.33 28.52 12.45
CA GLU A 387 -18.61 29.25 13.51
C GLU A 387 -19.56 29.59 14.67
N GLU A 388 -20.73 30.15 14.36
CA GLU A 388 -21.82 30.41 15.31
C GLU A 388 -22.27 29.13 16.05
N ARG A 389 -22.27 27.98 15.38
CA ARG A 389 -22.61 26.67 15.97
C ARG A 389 -21.48 26.12 16.86
N LEU A 390 -20.25 26.09 16.36
CA LEU A 390 -19.08 25.49 17.00
C LEU A 390 -18.53 26.35 18.15
N SER A 391 -18.97 27.60 18.27
CA SER A 391 -18.83 28.38 19.52
C SER A 391 -19.63 27.82 20.70
N LYS A 392 -20.62 26.94 20.46
CA LYS A 392 -21.59 26.43 21.46
C LYS A 392 -21.57 24.91 21.65
N SER A 393 -20.91 24.15 20.78
CA SER A 393 -20.74 22.69 20.91
C SER A 393 -19.48 22.23 20.19
N LYS A 394 -18.85 21.16 20.68
CA LYS A 394 -17.55 20.69 20.15
C LYS A 394 -17.60 20.17 18.71
N PHE A 395 -18.76 19.69 18.29
CA PHE A 395 -19.07 19.14 16.97
C PHE A 395 -20.41 19.71 16.46
N LEU A 396 -20.74 19.47 15.19
CA LEU A 396 -21.96 20.02 14.59
C LEU A 396 -23.22 19.49 15.25
N ALA A 397 -23.27 18.19 15.57
CA ALA A 397 -24.43 17.57 16.22
C ALA A 397 -24.52 17.80 17.74
N GLY A 398 -23.41 18.15 18.40
CA GLY A 398 -23.31 18.21 19.87
C GLY A 398 -21.87 18.04 20.32
N ASP A 399 -21.62 17.27 21.38
CA ASP A 399 -20.27 17.11 21.96
C ASP A 399 -19.60 15.77 21.63
N PHE A 400 -20.19 14.99 20.71
CA PHE A 400 -19.59 13.78 20.11
C PHE A 400 -19.42 13.92 18.59
N PHE A 401 -18.38 13.27 18.04
CA PHE A 401 -18.11 13.23 16.61
C PHE A 401 -19.11 12.29 15.90
N SER A 402 -19.81 12.80 14.88
CA SER A 402 -20.96 12.12 14.29
C SER A 402 -20.87 11.93 12.77
N VAL A 403 -21.84 11.23 12.17
CA VAL A 403 -22.01 11.20 10.70
C VAL A 403 -22.42 12.55 10.09
N ALA A 404 -22.74 13.57 10.89
CA ALA A 404 -22.86 14.94 10.40
C ALA A 404 -21.48 15.59 10.20
N ASP A 405 -20.51 15.29 11.06
CA ASP A 405 -19.15 15.82 10.98
C ASP A 405 -18.31 15.08 9.92
N LEU A 406 -18.42 13.75 9.89
CA LEU A 406 -17.57 12.85 9.11
C LEU A 406 -17.46 13.18 7.60
N PRO A 407 -18.54 13.55 6.86
CA PRO A 407 -18.46 13.81 5.42
C PRO A 407 -17.52 14.95 5.03
N HIS A 408 -17.30 15.91 5.93
CA HIS A 408 -16.43 17.06 5.72
C HIS A 408 -14.94 16.67 5.60
N LEU A 409 -14.54 15.49 6.08
CA LEU A 409 -13.14 15.06 6.12
C LEU A 409 -12.48 15.03 4.73
N SER A 410 -13.14 14.42 3.74
CA SER A 410 -12.60 14.36 2.38
C SER A 410 -12.58 15.71 1.68
N TYR A 411 -13.73 16.39 1.61
CA TYR A 411 -13.85 17.65 0.89
C TYR A 411 -12.98 18.75 1.50
N THR A 412 -12.95 18.90 2.84
CA THR A 412 -12.08 19.88 3.50
C THR A 412 -10.60 19.58 3.30
N HIS A 413 -10.21 18.29 3.25
CA HIS A 413 -8.83 17.91 2.93
C HIS A 413 -8.43 18.36 1.53
N TYR A 414 -9.26 18.11 0.50
CA TYR A 414 -9.02 18.59 -0.86
C TYR A 414 -9.01 20.13 -0.95
N LEU A 415 -9.93 20.80 -0.25
CA LEU A 415 -10.03 22.26 -0.18
C LEU A 415 -8.73 22.90 0.35
N ILE A 416 -8.19 22.36 1.44
CA ILE A 416 -6.96 22.84 2.09
C ILE A 416 -5.70 22.44 1.32
N LYS A 417 -5.60 21.18 0.88
CA LYS A 417 -4.35 20.59 0.37
C LYS A 417 -4.14 20.76 -1.13
N MET A 418 -5.21 20.97 -1.92
CA MET A 418 -5.13 20.99 -3.38
C MET A 418 -5.80 22.21 -4.01
N ALA A 419 -6.97 22.66 -3.52
CA ALA A 419 -7.67 23.81 -4.11
C ALA A 419 -7.06 25.19 -3.73
N GLY A 420 -6.22 25.24 -2.69
CA GLY A 420 -5.64 26.48 -2.16
C GLY A 420 -6.58 27.31 -1.28
N GLU A 421 -7.83 26.89 -1.10
CA GLU A 421 -8.89 27.63 -0.39
C GLU A 421 -8.91 27.34 1.13
N GLY A 422 -7.83 26.79 1.68
CA GLY A 422 -7.76 26.42 3.10
C GLY A 422 -7.96 27.59 4.08
N HIS A 423 -7.76 28.83 3.62
CA HIS A 423 -8.00 30.04 4.40
C HIS A 423 -9.47 30.16 4.88
N LEU A 424 -10.42 29.60 4.14
CA LEU A 424 -11.85 29.59 4.51
C LEU A 424 -12.11 28.81 5.82
N ILE A 425 -11.27 27.81 6.10
CA ILE A 425 -11.34 26.97 7.31
C ILE A 425 -10.48 27.59 8.42
N THR A 426 -9.28 28.06 8.10
CA THR A 426 -8.31 28.50 9.13
C THR A 426 -8.50 29.93 9.63
N SER A 427 -9.30 30.76 8.96
CA SER A 427 -9.63 32.13 9.39
C SER A 427 -10.69 32.20 10.50
N ARG A 428 -11.47 31.14 10.68
CA ARG A 428 -12.60 31.03 11.61
C ARG A 428 -12.19 30.17 12.81
N PRO A 429 -11.98 30.71 14.03
CA PRO A 429 -11.33 29.98 15.11
C PRO A 429 -12.05 28.70 15.59
N HIS A 430 -13.38 28.67 15.68
CA HIS A 430 -14.12 27.48 16.11
C HIS A 430 -14.17 26.42 14.99
N VAL A 431 -14.42 26.80 13.74
CA VAL A 431 -14.33 25.95 12.55
C VAL A 431 -12.92 25.36 12.39
N LYS A 432 -11.87 26.16 12.62
CA LYS A 432 -10.48 25.69 12.63
C LYS A 432 -10.25 24.63 13.70
N ALA A 433 -10.65 24.90 14.95
CA ALA A 433 -10.45 23.97 16.07
C ALA A 433 -11.22 22.66 15.89
N TRP A 434 -12.44 22.72 15.35
CA TRP A 434 -13.23 21.56 14.94
C TRP A 434 -12.54 20.79 13.81
N TRP A 435 -12.05 21.48 12.76
CA TRP A 435 -11.31 20.84 11.67
C TRP A 435 -10.06 20.13 12.18
N GLU A 436 -9.25 20.77 13.02
CA GLU A 436 -8.07 20.18 13.65
C GLU A 436 -8.44 18.97 14.55
N THR A 437 -9.61 19.01 15.20
CA THR A 437 -10.16 17.90 16.00
C THR A 437 -10.62 16.72 15.14
N ILE A 438 -11.29 16.93 14.00
CA ILE A 438 -11.76 15.82 13.15
C ILE A 438 -10.66 15.25 12.26
N SER A 439 -9.76 16.10 11.74
CA SER A 439 -8.68 15.69 10.82
C SER A 439 -7.46 15.08 11.50
N SER A 440 -7.38 15.12 12.83
CA SER A 440 -6.37 14.41 13.64
C SER A 440 -6.82 13.00 14.08
N ARG A 441 -8.05 12.58 13.77
CA ARG A 441 -8.59 11.29 14.23
C ARG A 441 -7.82 10.09 13.64
N PRO A 442 -7.47 9.05 14.43
CA PRO A 442 -6.67 7.91 13.96
C PRO A 442 -7.26 7.15 12.78
N SER A 443 -8.59 7.03 12.70
CA SER A 443 -9.38 6.48 11.58
C SER A 443 -9.07 7.18 10.25
N TRP A 444 -9.08 8.50 10.28
CA TRP A 444 -8.80 9.39 9.16
C TRP A 444 -7.33 9.37 8.79
N LEU A 445 -6.44 9.45 9.80
CA LEU A 445 -5.00 9.34 9.58
C LEU A 445 -4.60 7.96 9.03
N LYS A 446 -5.30 6.87 9.40
CA LYS A 446 -5.13 5.55 8.77
C LYS A 446 -5.55 5.60 7.31
N LYS A 447 -6.69 6.21 6.95
CA LYS A 447 -7.07 6.41 5.53
C LYS A 447 -5.99 7.19 4.77
N VAL A 448 -5.53 8.33 5.29
CA VAL A 448 -4.53 9.17 4.64
C VAL A 448 -3.21 8.41 4.43
N ARG A 449 -2.77 7.62 5.41
CA ARG A 449 -1.58 6.74 5.31
C ARG A 449 -1.76 5.54 4.37
N MET A 450 -2.99 5.07 4.16
CA MET A 450 -3.31 4.02 3.18
C MET A 450 -3.51 4.58 1.75
N ALA A 451 -3.62 5.90 1.58
CA ALA A 451 -3.95 6.53 0.30
C ALA A 451 -2.75 7.02 -0.52
N ALA A 452 -1.54 7.05 0.05
CA ALA A 452 -0.31 7.40 -0.65
C ALA A 452 0.87 6.62 -0.05
N ILE A 453 1.77 6.13 -0.91
CA ILE A 453 2.98 5.41 -0.47
C ILE A 453 3.98 6.40 0.11
N LYS A 454 4.46 6.19 1.34
CA LYS A 454 5.55 7.01 1.89
C LYS A 454 6.89 6.48 1.40
N LEU A 455 7.64 7.27 0.65
CA LEU A 455 9.03 6.98 0.28
C LEU A 455 9.97 7.73 1.22
N HIS A 456 10.60 7.00 2.15
CA HIS A 456 11.68 7.51 2.98
C HIS A 456 13.00 7.40 2.20
N GLY A 457 13.63 8.54 1.93
CA GLY A 457 14.73 8.61 0.98
C GLY A 457 15.53 9.91 1.06
N TYR A 458 16.63 9.96 0.31
CA TYR A 458 17.39 11.19 0.08
C TYR A 458 17.32 11.52 -1.43
N PRO A 459 17.01 12.77 -1.87
CA PRO A 459 16.72 13.03 -3.28
C PRO A 459 17.84 12.64 -4.24
N GLN A 460 19.11 12.74 -3.81
CA GLN A 460 20.29 12.37 -4.58
C GLN A 460 20.82 10.95 -4.29
N SER A 461 20.15 10.15 -3.45
CA SER A 461 20.54 8.75 -3.22
C SER A 461 20.22 7.90 -4.45
N THR A 462 21.23 7.24 -5.03
CA THR A 462 21.11 6.41 -6.25
C THR A 462 20.08 5.29 -6.14
N CYS A 463 19.91 4.73 -4.95
CA CYS A 463 18.88 3.73 -4.66
C CYS A 463 17.48 4.35 -4.51
N THR A 464 17.39 5.61 -4.06
CA THR A 464 16.12 6.36 -3.91
C THR A 464 15.60 6.85 -5.26
N THR A 465 16.47 7.42 -6.10
CA THR A 465 16.16 7.89 -7.45
C THR A 465 15.66 6.77 -8.36
N ASN A 466 16.21 5.56 -8.25
CA ASN A 466 15.69 4.38 -8.95
C ASN A 466 14.25 4.00 -8.49
N VAL A 467 13.92 4.14 -7.20
CA VAL A 467 12.52 3.95 -6.73
C VAL A 467 11.61 5.06 -7.23
N LEU A 468 12.05 6.33 -7.21
CA LEU A 468 11.33 7.47 -7.79
C LEU A 468 11.04 7.26 -9.29
N ALA A 469 12.00 6.70 -10.04
CA ALA A 469 11.80 6.35 -11.45
C ALA A 469 10.65 5.35 -11.62
N CYS A 470 10.63 4.26 -10.82
CA CYS A 470 9.53 3.28 -10.83
C CYS A 470 8.18 3.91 -10.43
N ILE A 471 8.17 4.77 -9.41
CA ILE A 471 6.97 5.52 -8.98
C ILE A 471 6.41 6.38 -10.13
N HIS A 472 7.27 7.10 -10.87
CA HIS A 472 6.83 7.91 -12.00
C HIS A 472 6.48 7.09 -13.26
N GLU A 473 7.12 5.94 -13.49
CA GLU A 473 6.75 4.99 -14.56
C GLU A 473 5.39 4.32 -14.35
N LYS A 474 5.01 4.09 -13.08
CA LYS A 474 3.76 3.46 -12.66
C LYS A 474 2.70 4.48 -12.21
N GLU A 475 3.00 5.77 -12.38
CA GLU A 475 2.12 6.92 -12.06
C GLU A 475 1.56 6.88 -10.62
N ILE A 476 2.38 6.46 -9.67
CA ILE A 476 2.01 6.20 -8.28
C ILE A 476 1.94 7.50 -7.46
N ASP A 477 0.86 7.68 -6.71
CA ASP A 477 0.72 8.74 -5.71
C ASP A 477 1.60 8.43 -4.47
N TYR A 478 2.47 9.35 -4.08
CA TYR A 478 3.44 9.14 -3.01
C TYR A 478 3.73 10.39 -2.19
N GLU A 479 4.12 10.18 -0.93
CA GLU A 479 4.67 11.19 -0.03
C GLU A 479 6.18 10.98 0.09
N PHE A 480 7.00 11.98 -0.24
CA PHE A 480 8.44 11.89 -0.03
C PHE A 480 8.83 12.35 1.37
N VAL A 481 9.44 11.47 2.15
CA VAL A 481 9.97 11.75 3.48
C VAL A 481 11.49 11.85 3.40
N THR A 482 12.02 13.07 3.45
CA THR A 482 13.47 13.29 3.37
C THR A 482 14.18 12.77 4.62
N VAL A 483 15.05 11.78 4.44
CA VAL A 483 15.97 11.28 5.47
C VAL A 483 17.37 11.73 5.08
N ASP A 484 17.90 12.72 5.79
CA ASP A 484 19.20 13.31 5.46
C ASP A 484 20.36 12.32 5.73
N MET A 485 21.17 12.11 4.70
CA MET A 485 22.36 11.28 4.80
C MET A 485 23.53 12.00 5.46
N LEU A 486 23.63 13.33 5.30
CA LEU A 486 24.77 14.14 5.75
C LEU A 486 24.81 14.30 7.27
N THR A 487 23.64 14.47 7.90
CA THR A 487 23.48 14.44 9.37
C THR A 487 23.42 13.02 9.95
N GLY A 488 23.54 11.98 9.13
CA GLY A 488 23.46 10.58 9.60
C GLY A 488 22.06 10.15 10.08
N ALA A 489 20.98 10.84 9.68
CA ALA A 489 19.62 10.53 10.13
C ALA A 489 19.21 9.08 9.82
N HIS A 490 19.66 8.56 8.67
CA HIS A 490 19.52 7.16 8.23
C HIS A 490 20.22 6.12 9.13
N LYS A 491 20.97 6.53 10.16
CA LYS A 491 21.58 5.66 11.18
C LYS A 491 20.98 5.85 12.59
N GLN A 492 19.99 6.74 12.75
CA GLN A 492 19.37 6.99 14.05
C GLN A 492 18.33 5.91 14.40
N PRO A 493 18.08 5.60 15.68
CA PRO A 493 17.16 4.54 16.10
C PRO A 493 15.75 4.63 15.49
N SER A 494 15.25 5.86 15.29
CA SER A 494 13.95 6.15 14.66
C SER A 494 13.87 5.69 13.20
N PHE A 495 14.99 5.67 12.47
CA PHE A 495 15.06 5.13 11.11
C PHE A 495 15.50 3.66 11.08
N LEU A 496 16.34 3.22 12.02
CA LEU A 496 16.70 1.80 12.14
C LEU A 496 15.49 0.89 12.44
N ALA A 497 14.45 1.43 13.07
CA ALA A 497 13.14 0.77 13.22
C ALA A 497 12.38 0.56 11.89
N LEU A 498 12.76 1.24 10.81
CA LEU A 498 12.19 1.08 9.46
C LEU A 498 13.09 0.25 8.53
N ASN A 499 14.41 0.36 8.69
CA ASN A 499 15.40 -0.51 8.04
C ASN A 499 16.60 -0.77 8.98
N PRO A 500 16.78 -2.01 9.49
CA PRO A 500 17.85 -2.32 10.45
C PRO A 500 19.27 -2.23 9.85
N LEU A 501 19.41 -2.21 8.52
CA LEU A 501 20.69 -1.95 7.84
C LEU A 501 21.08 -0.46 7.88
N GLY A 502 20.12 0.42 8.21
CA GLY A 502 20.28 1.87 8.15
C GLY A 502 20.66 2.34 6.75
N GLN A 503 19.89 1.93 5.74
CA GLN A 503 20.10 2.29 4.34
C GLN A 503 18.82 2.84 3.71
N LEU A 504 18.97 3.62 2.64
CA LEU A 504 17.88 4.24 1.89
C LEU A 504 17.75 3.61 0.49
N PRO A 505 16.53 3.50 -0.07
CA PRO A 505 15.25 3.96 0.47
C PRO A 505 14.51 2.90 1.30
N VAL A 506 13.42 3.34 1.93
CA VAL A 506 12.36 2.50 2.52
C VAL A 506 11.01 3.00 2.02
N ILE A 507 10.08 2.11 1.69
CA ILE A 507 8.66 2.49 1.52
C ILE A 507 7.81 2.06 2.71
N GLN A 508 6.73 2.80 2.95
CA GLN A 508 5.59 2.33 3.73
C GLN A 508 4.32 2.42 2.87
N ASP A 509 3.57 1.33 2.82
CA ASP A 509 2.40 1.15 1.97
C ASP A 509 1.30 0.47 2.79
N GLY A 510 0.42 1.28 3.39
CA GLY A 510 -0.46 0.84 4.46
C GLY A 510 0.33 0.33 5.66
N ASP A 511 0.07 -0.92 6.05
CA ASP A 511 0.74 -1.58 7.18
C ASP A 511 2.06 -2.30 6.75
N LEU A 512 2.39 -2.34 5.46
CA LEU A 512 3.66 -2.89 4.95
C LEU A 512 4.79 -1.84 5.02
N THR A 513 5.94 -2.20 5.60
CA THR A 513 7.20 -1.46 5.47
C THR A 513 8.21 -2.34 4.71
N LEU A 514 8.87 -1.79 3.69
CA LEU A 514 9.77 -2.55 2.79
C LEU A 514 11.02 -1.74 2.44
N PHE A 515 12.19 -2.36 2.62
CA PHE A 515 13.50 -1.84 2.21
C PHE A 515 14.08 -2.64 1.02
N GLU A 516 15.32 -2.36 0.64
CA GLU A 516 15.97 -2.75 -0.63
C GLU A 516 15.32 -2.16 -1.89
N SER A 517 16.01 -1.22 -2.54
CA SER A 517 15.50 -0.50 -3.72
C SER A 517 14.98 -1.43 -4.83
N ARG A 518 15.67 -2.55 -5.09
CA ARG A 518 15.25 -3.56 -6.09
C ARG A 518 14.01 -4.34 -5.67
N ALA A 519 13.88 -4.69 -4.39
CA ALA A 519 12.68 -5.34 -3.86
C ALA A 519 11.47 -4.38 -3.91
N ILE A 520 11.68 -3.13 -3.54
CA ILE A 520 10.70 -2.04 -3.68
C ILE A 520 10.27 -1.86 -5.13
N ILE A 521 11.20 -1.77 -6.08
CA ILE A 521 10.89 -1.62 -7.52
C ILE A 521 10.05 -2.79 -8.03
N LYS A 522 10.41 -4.04 -7.67
CA LYS A 522 9.64 -5.25 -8.02
C LYS A 522 8.22 -5.21 -7.43
N TYR A 523 8.10 -4.88 -6.14
CA TYR A 523 6.81 -4.75 -5.45
C TYR A 523 5.93 -3.68 -6.11
N LEU A 524 6.44 -2.47 -6.33
CA LEU A 524 5.68 -1.36 -6.92
C LEU A 524 5.28 -1.66 -8.37
N ALA A 525 6.18 -2.24 -9.17
CA ALA A 525 5.89 -2.65 -10.53
C ALA A 525 4.77 -3.69 -10.59
N LYS A 526 4.77 -4.69 -9.68
CA LYS A 526 3.81 -5.79 -9.69
C LYS A 526 2.48 -5.50 -8.98
N LYS A 527 2.48 -4.68 -7.91
CA LYS A 527 1.25 -4.21 -7.26
C LYS A 527 0.41 -3.32 -8.18
N ASN A 528 1.08 -2.51 -9.00
CA ASN A 528 0.44 -1.57 -9.93
C ASN A 528 0.42 -2.12 -11.35
N ASP A 529 0.25 -3.44 -11.52
CA ASP A 529 0.14 -4.06 -12.84
C ASP A 529 -1.02 -3.44 -13.64
N GLY A 530 -0.85 -3.28 -14.95
CA GLY A 530 -1.81 -2.56 -15.81
C GLY A 530 -1.85 -1.01 -15.68
N LYS A 531 -1.25 -0.39 -14.65
CA LYS A 531 -1.13 1.10 -14.55
C LYS A 531 0.23 1.60 -15.03
N GLY A 532 0.27 2.66 -15.85
CA GLY A 532 1.51 3.19 -16.41
C GLY A 532 2.27 2.15 -17.26
N SER A 533 3.60 2.21 -17.26
CA SER A 533 4.45 1.27 -18.03
C SER A 533 4.33 -0.18 -17.55
N ASN A 534 4.29 -1.12 -18.50
CA ASN A 534 4.52 -2.54 -18.23
C ASN A 534 6.03 -2.77 -18.03
N LEU A 535 6.47 -2.83 -16.76
CA LEU A 535 7.87 -3.03 -16.41
C LEU A 535 8.24 -4.51 -16.15
N TRP A 536 7.27 -5.43 -16.17
CA TRP A 536 7.44 -6.83 -15.75
C TRP A 536 7.34 -7.84 -16.91
N GLY A 537 6.61 -7.52 -17.98
CA GLY A 537 6.36 -8.40 -19.13
C GLY A 537 5.03 -9.14 -19.01
N SER A 538 4.35 -9.35 -20.15
CA SER A 538 2.98 -9.89 -20.21
C SER A 538 2.92 -11.42 -20.23
N THR A 539 4.01 -12.08 -20.64
CA THR A 539 4.14 -13.54 -20.73
C THR A 539 5.18 -14.08 -19.74
N LEU A 540 5.04 -15.35 -19.35
CA LEU A 540 6.02 -16.04 -18.49
C LEU A 540 7.45 -16.00 -19.08
N ARG A 541 7.59 -16.02 -20.40
CA ARG A 541 8.88 -15.92 -21.09
C ARG A 541 9.52 -14.55 -20.90
N GLU A 542 8.76 -13.46 -21.06
CA GLU A 542 9.26 -12.11 -20.83
C GLU A 542 9.62 -11.91 -19.36
N GLN A 543 8.78 -12.38 -18.43
CA GLN A 543 9.01 -12.26 -16.98
C GLN A 543 10.28 -12.98 -16.54
N ALA A 544 10.56 -14.16 -17.11
CA ALA A 544 11.82 -14.88 -16.88
C ALA A 544 13.05 -14.12 -17.42
N LEU A 545 12.94 -13.48 -18.59
CA LEU A 545 14.00 -12.66 -19.16
C LEU A 545 14.21 -11.36 -18.37
N VAL A 546 13.14 -10.72 -17.89
CA VAL A 546 13.20 -9.54 -17.02
C VAL A 546 13.93 -9.89 -15.72
N GLU A 547 13.56 -10.99 -15.04
CA GLU A 547 14.24 -11.44 -13.83
C GLU A 547 15.72 -11.77 -14.11
N GLN A 548 16.02 -12.51 -15.20
CA GLN A 548 17.39 -12.81 -15.61
C GLN A 548 18.25 -11.54 -15.73
N TRP A 549 17.78 -10.53 -16.47
CA TRP A 549 18.56 -9.32 -16.70
C TRP A 549 18.58 -8.37 -15.48
N SER A 550 17.56 -8.38 -14.62
CA SER A 550 17.64 -7.74 -13.30
C SER A 550 18.69 -8.39 -12.39
N GLN A 551 18.92 -9.70 -12.48
CA GLN A 551 20.01 -10.36 -11.74
C GLN A 551 21.38 -10.01 -12.32
N VAL A 552 21.53 -9.95 -13.65
CA VAL A 552 22.78 -9.49 -14.29
C VAL A 552 23.09 -8.03 -13.91
N GLU A 553 22.08 -7.16 -13.85
CA GLU A 553 22.25 -5.79 -13.32
C GLU A 553 22.77 -5.82 -11.88
N SER A 554 22.07 -6.51 -10.98
CA SER A 554 22.40 -6.49 -9.55
C SER A 554 23.71 -7.18 -9.19
N GLN A 555 24.15 -8.19 -9.97
CA GLN A 555 25.32 -9.03 -9.65
C GLN A 555 26.57 -8.70 -10.48
N SER A 556 26.43 -8.11 -11.67
CA SER A 556 27.56 -7.83 -12.57
C SER A 556 27.74 -6.34 -12.85
N TYR A 557 26.68 -5.62 -13.22
CA TYR A 557 26.77 -4.19 -13.51
C TYR A 557 26.95 -3.37 -12.22
N ASN A 558 26.05 -3.56 -11.26
CA ASN A 558 25.94 -2.72 -10.08
C ASN A 558 27.20 -2.69 -9.19
N PRO A 559 27.88 -3.82 -8.89
CA PRO A 559 29.07 -3.79 -8.03
C PRO A 559 30.23 -3.01 -8.67
N ALA A 560 30.44 -3.16 -9.98
CA ALA A 560 31.52 -2.49 -10.69
C ALA A 560 31.27 -0.98 -10.82
N VAL A 561 30.06 -0.58 -11.26
CA VAL A 561 29.73 0.85 -11.41
C VAL A 561 29.67 1.57 -10.05
N THR A 562 29.20 0.89 -8.99
CA THR A 562 29.15 1.47 -7.63
C THR A 562 30.55 1.73 -7.09
N ALA A 563 31.51 0.82 -7.29
CA ALA A 563 32.88 1.02 -6.85
C ALA A 563 33.52 2.27 -7.51
N ILE A 564 33.32 2.45 -8.81
CA ILE A 564 33.78 3.65 -9.54
C ILE A 564 33.16 4.92 -8.95
N ILE A 565 31.84 4.94 -8.74
CA ILE A 565 31.13 6.14 -8.28
C ILE A 565 31.43 6.47 -6.82
N VAL A 566 31.61 5.46 -5.96
CA VAL A 566 32.07 5.66 -4.58
C VAL A 566 33.47 6.30 -4.58
N GLN A 567 34.39 5.81 -5.41
CA GLN A 567 35.75 6.35 -5.46
C GLN A 567 35.85 7.73 -6.12
N LYS A 568 35.21 7.95 -7.27
CA LYS A 568 35.36 9.19 -8.06
C LYS A 568 34.41 10.32 -7.67
N VAL A 569 33.30 10.02 -6.99
CA VAL A 569 32.28 11.03 -6.61
C VAL A 569 32.14 11.15 -5.09
N PHE A 570 31.74 10.07 -4.40
CA PHE A 570 31.36 10.18 -2.99
C PHE A 570 32.54 10.32 -2.04
N ALA A 571 33.67 9.62 -2.26
CA ALA A 571 34.85 9.76 -1.41
C ALA A 571 35.44 11.19 -1.45
N PRO A 572 35.67 11.83 -2.62
CA PRO A 572 36.06 13.24 -2.70
C PRO A 572 35.04 14.19 -2.07
N MET A 573 33.73 13.94 -2.26
CA MET A 573 32.66 14.75 -1.65
C MET A 573 32.67 14.70 -0.10
N MET A 574 33.17 13.61 0.48
CA MET A 574 33.38 13.45 1.94
C MET A 574 34.80 13.85 2.40
N GLY A 575 35.60 14.50 1.55
CA GLY A 575 36.98 14.94 1.87
C GLY A 575 38.03 13.81 1.83
N GLY A 576 37.66 12.62 1.35
CA GLY A 576 38.58 11.52 1.06
C GLY A 576 39.34 11.72 -0.25
N LYS A 577 40.10 10.69 -0.65
CA LYS A 577 40.82 10.62 -1.93
C LYS A 577 40.35 9.42 -2.73
N THR A 578 40.33 9.56 -4.06
CA THR A 578 40.12 8.44 -5.00
C THR A 578 41.21 7.40 -4.85
N ASP A 579 40.84 6.12 -4.72
CA ASP A 579 41.74 4.99 -4.96
C ASP A 579 41.66 4.58 -6.43
N GLU A 580 42.62 5.05 -7.23
CA GLU A 580 42.68 4.78 -8.67
C GLU A 580 42.89 3.28 -9.00
N SER A 581 43.38 2.47 -8.06
CA SER A 581 43.50 1.01 -8.27
C SER A 581 42.14 0.31 -8.17
N ILE A 582 41.26 0.81 -7.28
CA ILE A 582 39.86 0.38 -7.20
C ILE A 582 39.08 0.90 -8.41
N VAL A 583 39.34 2.12 -8.87
CA VAL A 583 38.74 2.66 -10.11
C VAL A 583 39.13 1.80 -11.31
N GLN A 584 40.42 1.67 -11.63
CA GLN A 584 40.92 0.93 -12.80
C GLN A 584 40.39 -0.51 -12.83
N SER A 585 40.53 -1.25 -11.72
CA SER A 585 40.06 -2.64 -11.63
C SER A 585 38.53 -2.79 -11.64
N SER A 586 37.77 -1.69 -11.48
CA SER A 586 36.32 -1.66 -11.61
C SER A 586 35.87 -1.20 -13.00
N VAL A 587 36.61 -0.28 -13.65
CA VAL A 587 36.45 0.11 -15.05
C VAL A 587 36.67 -1.09 -15.98
N GLU A 588 37.67 -1.94 -15.70
CA GLU A 588 37.90 -3.18 -16.46
C GLU A 588 36.78 -4.21 -16.30
N LYS A 589 36.20 -4.34 -15.09
CA LYS A 589 35.05 -5.23 -14.83
C LYS A 589 33.81 -4.69 -15.54
N LEU A 590 33.53 -3.39 -15.40
CA LEU A 590 32.39 -2.73 -16.02
C LEU A 590 32.47 -2.79 -17.55
N SER A 591 33.64 -2.59 -18.13
CA SER A 591 33.86 -2.73 -19.58
C SER A 591 33.43 -4.10 -20.09
N LYS A 592 33.88 -5.18 -19.45
CA LYS A 592 33.54 -6.56 -19.83
C LYS A 592 32.03 -6.86 -19.71
N VAL A 593 31.36 -6.26 -18.73
CA VAL A 593 29.89 -6.35 -18.61
C VAL A 593 29.20 -5.58 -19.73
N LEU A 594 29.69 -4.38 -20.06
CA LEU A 594 29.15 -3.54 -21.13
C LEU A 594 29.41 -4.12 -22.53
N ASP A 595 30.47 -4.92 -22.72
CA ASP A 595 30.70 -5.68 -23.97
C ASP A 595 29.61 -6.76 -24.17
N VAL A 596 29.21 -7.46 -23.11
CA VAL A 596 28.08 -8.40 -23.14
C VAL A 596 26.75 -7.66 -23.37
N TYR A 597 26.60 -6.44 -22.85
CA TYR A 597 25.41 -5.62 -23.09
C TYR A 597 25.36 -5.13 -24.54
N GLU A 598 26.50 -4.77 -25.14
CA GLU A 598 26.59 -4.38 -26.55
C GLU A 598 26.16 -5.54 -27.47
N GLU A 599 26.64 -6.76 -27.20
CA GLU A 599 26.19 -7.95 -27.94
C GLU A 599 24.69 -8.22 -27.73
N ARG A 600 24.17 -8.04 -26.51
CA ARG A 600 22.74 -8.21 -26.20
C ARG A 600 21.87 -7.18 -26.93
N LEU A 601 22.26 -5.91 -26.88
CA LEU A 601 21.48 -4.78 -27.42
C LEU A 601 21.57 -4.68 -28.95
N SER A 602 22.59 -5.30 -29.57
CA SER A 602 22.59 -5.54 -31.02
C SER A 602 21.48 -6.49 -31.51
N LYS A 603 20.79 -7.19 -30.59
CA LYS A 603 19.78 -8.22 -30.86
C LYS A 603 18.42 -7.96 -30.18
N SER A 604 18.27 -6.84 -29.46
CA SER A 604 17.14 -6.58 -28.56
C SER A 604 17.10 -5.10 -28.18
N LYS A 605 15.96 -4.42 -28.29
CA LYS A 605 15.91 -2.96 -28.04
C LYS A 605 16.22 -2.56 -26.58
N PHE A 606 15.88 -3.44 -25.64
CA PHE A 606 16.14 -3.34 -24.20
C PHE A 606 16.74 -4.65 -23.69
N LEU A 607 17.22 -4.68 -22.44
CA LEU A 607 17.94 -5.84 -21.90
C LEU A 607 17.06 -7.08 -21.83
N ALA A 608 15.78 -6.95 -21.45
CA ALA A 608 14.86 -8.08 -21.35
C ALA A 608 14.17 -8.46 -22.68
N GLY A 609 14.06 -7.54 -23.63
CA GLY A 609 13.29 -7.71 -24.87
C GLY A 609 13.09 -6.37 -25.58
N ASP A 610 11.94 -6.18 -26.24
CA ASP A 610 11.65 -4.95 -26.98
C ASP A 610 10.84 -3.89 -26.22
N PHE A 611 10.64 -4.11 -24.91
CA PHE A 611 10.00 -3.17 -23.98
C PHE A 611 10.94 -2.79 -22.82
N PHE A 612 10.79 -1.56 -22.32
CA PHE A 612 11.52 -1.06 -21.15
C PHE A 612 11.02 -1.71 -19.86
N SER A 613 11.93 -2.27 -19.06
CA SER A 613 11.60 -3.15 -17.94
C SER A 613 12.32 -2.79 -16.63
N ILE A 614 12.01 -3.49 -15.54
CA ILE A 614 12.81 -3.44 -14.31
C ILE A 614 14.23 -4.04 -14.45
N ALA A 615 14.58 -4.63 -15.59
CA ALA A 615 15.98 -4.96 -15.89
C ALA A 615 16.74 -3.69 -16.32
N ASP A 616 16.11 -2.82 -17.09
CA ASP A 616 16.70 -1.58 -17.59
C ASP A 616 16.72 -0.48 -16.51
N LEU A 617 15.59 -0.32 -15.81
CA LEU A 617 15.32 0.80 -14.89
C LEU A 617 16.41 1.05 -13.81
N PRO A 618 16.98 0.05 -13.10
CA PRO A 618 17.96 0.30 -12.04
C PRO A 618 19.29 0.88 -12.52
N HIS A 619 19.60 0.80 -13.82
CA HIS A 619 20.78 1.41 -14.39
C HIS A 619 20.72 2.94 -14.33
N LEU A 620 19.51 3.53 -14.44
CA LEU A 620 19.28 4.97 -14.64
C LEU A 620 20.15 5.86 -13.74
N SER A 621 20.09 5.69 -12.41
CA SER A 621 20.83 6.59 -11.52
C SER A 621 22.33 6.34 -11.51
N TYR A 622 22.79 5.09 -11.63
CA TYR A 622 24.22 4.80 -11.60
C TYR A 622 24.90 5.22 -12.90
N THR A 623 24.29 4.94 -14.06
CA THR A 623 24.80 5.39 -15.36
C THR A 623 24.79 6.93 -15.47
N HIS A 624 23.79 7.60 -14.90
CA HIS A 624 23.76 9.07 -14.83
C HIS A 624 24.95 9.62 -14.04
N TYR A 625 25.23 9.08 -12.84
CA TYR A 625 26.41 9.44 -12.04
C TYR A 625 27.73 9.17 -12.78
N LEU A 626 27.85 8.02 -13.44
CA LEU A 626 29.03 7.60 -14.20
C LEU A 626 29.39 8.63 -15.29
N ILE A 627 28.39 9.06 -16.06
CA ILE A 627 28.53 10.00 -17.17
C ILE A 627 28.69 11.45 -16.68
N LYS A 628 27.89 11.88 -15.69
CA LYS A 628 27.78 13.31 -15.31
C LYS A 628 28.74 13.75 -14.22
N MET A 629 29.23 12.85 -13.36
CA MET A 629 30.07 13.22 -12.22
C MET A 629 31.34 12.38 -12.07
N ALA A 630 31.35 11.08 -12.43
CA ALA A 630 32.56 10.27 -12.34
C ALA A 630 33.56 10.49 -13.51
N GLY A 631 33.11 11.11 -14.60
CA GLY A 631 33.93 11.34 -15.80
C GLY A 631 34.24 10.08 -16.61
N GLU A 632 33.49 9.00 -16.41
CA GLU A 632 33.68 7.68 -17.05
C GLU A 632 32.63 7.43 -18.15
N GLY A 633 32.12 8.52 -18.76
CA GLY A 633 31.04 8.45 -19.74
C GLY A 633 31.39 7.68 -21.01
N ASP A 634 32.69 7.61 -21.35
CA ASP A 634 33.16 6.93 -22.55
C ASP A 634 32.97 5.41 -22.51
N LEU A 635 32.79 4.82 -21.32
CA LEU A 635 32.40 3.41 -21.19
C LEU A 635 31.01 3.13 -21.81
N ILE A 636 30.13 4.14 -21.83
CA ILE A 636 28.79 4.09 -22.40
C ILE A 636 28.78 4.58 -23.85
N THR A 637 29.48 5.68 -24.17
CA THR A 637 29.40 6.31 -25.50
C THR A 637 30.21 5.60 -26.58
N SER A 638 31.26 4.83 -26.21
CA SER A 638 32.09 4.05 -27.15
C SER A 638 31.41 2.81 -27.73
N ARG A 639 30.32 2.36 -27.11
CA ARG A 639 29.57 1.13 -27.46
C ARG A 639 28.24 1.54 -28.08
N PRO A 640 28.04 1.44 -29.42
CA PRO A 640 26.94 2.11 -30.09
C PRO A 640 25.53 1.64 -29.69
N HIS A 641 25.32 0.34 -29.41
CA HIS A 641 24.00 -0.14 -28.97
C HIS A 641 23.75 0.18 -27.49
N VAL A 642 24.75 0.07 -26.62
CA VAL A 642 24.71 0.54 -25.22
C VAL A 642 24.42 2.04 -25.15
N LYS A 643 25.06 2.84 -26.01
CA LYS A 643 24.79 4.28 -26.13
C LYS A 643 23.35 4.56 -26.54
N ALA A 644 22.85 3.92 -27.59
CA ALA A 644 21.49 4.13 -28.07
C ALA A 644 20.42 3.69 -27.05
N TRP A 645 20.66 2.58 -26.33
CA TRP A 645 19.85 2.16 -25.20
C TRP A 645 19.88 3.18 -24.06
N TRP A 646 21.07 3.69 -23.69
CA TRP A 646 21.20 4.73 -22.66
C TRP A 646 20.44 6.01 -23.03
N GLU A 647 20.60 6.51 -24.25
CA GLU A 647 19.88 7.68 -24.76
C GLU A 647 18.36 7.43 -24.78
N THR A 648 17.92 6.19 -25.03
CA THR A 648 16.50 5.78 -24.98
C THR A 648 15.94 5.72 -23.55
N ILE A 649 16.69 5.21 -22.56
CA ILE A 649 16.18 5.12 -21.18
C ILE A 649 16.31 6.44 -20.41
N SER A 650 17.37 7.21 -20.65
CA SER A 650 17.63 8.47 -19.93
C SER A 650 16.81 9.66 -20.44
N SER A 651 16.19 9.56 -21.61
CA SER A 651 15.24 10.56 -22.14
C SER A 651 13.79 10.35 -21.68
N ARG A 652 13.50 9.28 -20.91
CA ARG A 652 12.13 8.95 -20.49
C ARG A 652 11.55 10.03 -19.56
N PRO A 653 10.29 10.47 -19.75
CA PRO A 653 9.68 11.54 -18.92
C PRO A 653 9.64 11.25 -17.42
N SER A 654 9.58 9.97 -17.04
CA SER A 654 9.74 9.47 -15.68
C SER A 654 11.09 9.87 -15.09
N TRP A 655 12.19 9.57 -15.76
CA TRP A 655 13.54 9.90 -15.32
C TRP A 655 13.80 11.41 -15.32
N LEU A 656 13.30 12.14 -16.31
CA LEU A 656 13.41 13.61 -16.35
C LEU A 656 12.73 14.28 -15.14
N LYS A 657 11.60 13.74 -14.66
CA LYS A 657 10.97 14.16 -13.39
C LYS A 657 11.87 13.88 -12.18
N VAL A 658 12.53 12.71 -12.12
CA VAL A 658 13.49 12.40 -11.04
C VAL A 658 14.67 13.37 -11.03
N LEU A 659 15.25 13.68 -12.19
CA LEU A 659 16.36 14.63 -12.29
C LEU A 659 15.96 16.04 -11.79
N ALA A 660 14.79 16.52 -12.21
CA ALA A 660 14.26 17.82 -11.76
C ALA A 660 13.94 17.85 -10.25
N PHE A 661 13.46 16.74 -9.68
CA PHE A 661 13.19 16.61 -8.24
C PHE A 661 14.49 16.54 -7.42
N ALA A 662 15.46 15.75 -7.88
CA ALA A 662 16.76 15.54 -7.21
C ALA A 662 17.71 16.74 -7.35
N LYS A 663 17.49 17.62 -8.33
CA LYS A 663 18.32 18.79 -8.62
C LYS A 663 19.78 18.41 -8.93
N PHE A 664 19.94 17.47 -9.86
CA PHE A 664 21.21 17.18 -10.54
C PHE A 664 21.57 18.26 -11.58
#